data_AF-A0A2R6S410-F1
#
_entry.id   AF-A0A2R6S410-F1
#
_cell.length_a   1.000
_cell.length_b   1.000
_cell.length_c   1.000
_cell.angle_alpha   90.00
_cell.angle_beta   90.00
_cell.angle_gamma   90.00
#
_symmetry.space_group_name_H-M   'P 1'
#
loop_
_entity.id
_entity.type
_entity.pdbx_description
1 polymer ?
#
loop_
_entity_poly.entity_id
_entity_poly.type
_entity_poly.pdbx_seq_one_letter_code
_entity_poly.pdbx_strand_id
1 'polypeptide(L)'
;MLPGYRKPRLSVDVNEAGAPPSSYVPTGRMDGAHQKQGHLSISVFRSHQMEIHVHSSSVKTMNRHGFEKSRTMPVYGDHDTVEGVVLLDSNLCSLPGRLTVSLEGVFIYISPSANAHEGTTFGSPTEEYRHQFFSSSLSFASGESVAPRSATSIREAFANTVRPRRMDRRPSLPELSSTTRGQFPFSFEIPPPTRQGEEIPPSCSAMAVGEVGSRGRTCVERAEIEYRVIATWEGNDPSERRRMEAPIAVQPETDFQSLDGLSLEPESWLEIPLRSDRPIPFKCAVTLPDPFTFSRATSLPFFVVFTTKPRSALLAREIAADATVTVSLIRQVQVFWSPPPSHSPTSSYSSSGEESDAPPTARRRLLNKVVKSAPPAFNSSSPYPESKRPRLAVKDKPLPPIPPGARGISDTRTLRTDVSIGFPKRPRNRVQPHQRHPSLDAHSSLPDGLYKGKLQLGKNMLPGIEWGGLSVKYFVEVSVLFGQDEVRARVPWDQGKIISFGWTIDERLAVLNEEGVYRLYDLQGDYQQYSLGNEAAEMGIIAARIHESGLVAFTSSLTLLEVKGWEGGKPLALSNPGLSQPPHSWAVIPPDLTISRHVEVLLSVDATVYSVDTLESADQRLSRGPFTHLSPSPNGKSLALLTFSGTLWVVSTDFQRSLAEFDTTTVPGTVGDIRQVEWCGNDAVLVTWDTMVLLVGPFGDTLQYFYSGPVFAITESDGVRVIGAETCDFIQKVPASSVSVFRPGSTSPSAILYDAWEQFSKRSPKADESIRAIRPELAAAVDECIDAAGREWEPYWQKRLLNAAKFGKAYLDLYDATDFVNMGRALKVLNAVRYYEIGIPITYAEYTQLSPSQLIARLTSRNLHLLALRVSSFLNLPPSAVLRHWAGAKIMRSRPTASSNNDTGLDDDTVCKSIVEKFEKIGGTGVSYAEIAKKAWEVGRTELATKLLDHEPRSSDQVPLLLSMKEDRLALEKAVESGDTDLVYHVLLHLQKRLALGNFFRLIEEGGPVLAPASRLLQVYAREQNREMLRDFYYSDDRRVEIAVLSLNEAATMSDPTAKVTAVKAAQKFFSEDKERSFEAKMMDESARLLAFQQQLEKEADGKISFFGLSVNETIRTCVINGMAKRAEKVKSDFKVPDKRFWYVKLHALTEIHDFEGLDTFARSKRSPIGYQPFVRHLVEKGHNKEAAAYVVRCDANKRIDLYVLCEDWRAAGKECKDRGDKAKLEYVITIFILLDINAYHFDRELRRTCPNSLLARELEQLATSMK
;
A
#
# COMPACT_ATOMS: atom_id res chain seq x y z
N MET A 1 -36.72 21.05 83.35
CA MET A 1 -37.08 22.38 83.88
C MET A 1 -36.89 23.41 82.77
N LEU A 2 -37.82 24.37 82.64
CA LEU A 2 -37.65 25.66 81.92
C LEU A 2 -36.79 26.63 82.78
N PRO A 3 -36.32 27.82 82.33
CA PRO A 3 -36.73 28.70 81.19
C PRO A 3 -35.59 28.96 80.16
N GLY A 4 -35.69 29.72 79.06
CA GLY A 4 -36.59 30.79 78.56
C GLY A 4 -35.75 32.08 78.34
N TYR A 5 -35.84 32.89 77.28
CA TYR A 5 -36.97 33.36 76.44
C TYR A 5 -36.49 33.72 75.00
N ARG A 6 -37.17 33.25 73.92
CA ARG A 6 -38.09 33.98 72.97
C ARG A 6 -37.45 35.08 72.09
N LYS A 7 -37.79 35.30 70.80
CA LYS A 7 -38.68 34.68 69.76
C LYS A 7 -38.35 35.37 68.39
N PRO A 8 -38.92 34.99 67.21
CA PRO A 8 -39.90 33.94 66.90
C PRO A 8 -39.48 32.91 65.81
N ARG A 9 -40.33 31.88 65.62
CA ARG A 9 -40.33 30.91 64.51
C ARG A 9 -41.53 31.14 63.59
N LEU A 10 -41.49 30.56 62.38
CA LEU A 10 -42.62 29.84 61.77
C LEU A 10 -42.11 28.54 61.11
N SER A 11 -42.97 27.54 60.97
CA SER A 11 -42.69 26.19 60.46
C SER A 11 -44.02 25.46 60.17
N VAL A 12 -44.06 24.52 59.21
CA VAL A 12 -44.66 23.16 59.31
C VAL A 12 -44.74 22.45 57.95
N ASP A 13 -44.24 21.22 58.00
CA ASP A 13 -44.36 19.98 57.22
C ASP A 13 -45.57 19.59 56.32
N VAL A 14 -45.23 18.69 55.37
CA VAL A 14 -45.92 17.44 54.91
C VAL A 14 -47.14 17.47 53.97
N ASN A 15 -47.17 16.44 53.10
CA ASN A 15 -48.24 16.03 52.16
C ASN A 15 -49.68 16.28 52.64
N GLU A 16 -50.44 17.09 51.88
CA GLU A 16 -51.68 16.66 51.20
C GLU A 16 -52.19 17.81 50.28
N ALA A 17 -53.24 17.54 49.50
CA ALA A 17 -53.67 18.36 48.35
C ALA A 17 -54.03 19.83 48.67
N GLY A 18 -53.58 20.78 47.84
CA GLY A 18 -54.02 22.17 47.86
C GLY A 18 -53.33 23.03 46.80
N ALA A 19 -54.10 23.74 45.97
CA ALA A 19 -53.59 24.53 44.84
C ALA A 19 -52.75 25.76 45.28
N PRO A 20 -51.77 26.21 44.47
CA PRO A 20 -50.99 27.41 44.76
C PRO A 20 -51.84 28.69 44.63
N PRO A 21 -51.77 29.64 45.58
CA PRO A 21 -52.43 30.93 45.47
C PRO A 21 -51.66 31.90 44.56
N SER A 22 -52.41 32.71 43.82
CA SER A 22 -51.92 33.66 42.82
C SER A 22 -51.10 34.83 43.37
N SER A 23 -50.04 35.21 42.65
CA SER A 23 -49.54 36.59 42.62
C SER A 23 -49.12 37.07 41.22
N TYR A 24 -49.76 36.55 40.17
CA TYR A 24 -49.93 37.31 38.93
C TYR A 24 -51.28 38.04 39.00
N VAL A 25 -51.27 39.38 38.96
CA VAL A 25 -52.51 40.17 38.97
C VAL A 25 -53.14 40.08 37.58
N PRO A 26 -54.38 39.57 37.44
CA PRO A 26 -55.05 39.53 36.15
C PRO A 26 -55.42 40.95 35.69
N THR A 27 -55.09 41.31 34.45
CA THR A 27 -55.84 42.35 33.75
C THR A 27 -57.19 41.76 33.35
N GLY A 28 -58.24 42.15 34.08
CA GLY A 28 -59.54 41.49 34.00
C GLY A 28 -60.24 41.63 32.65
N ARG A 29 -60.68 40.49 32.11
CA ARG A 29 -62.01 40.35 31.51
C ARG A 29 -62.80 39.45 32.46
N MET A 30 -63.83 39.91 33.15
CA MET A 30 -65.20 40.09 32.61
C MET A 30 -65.64 38.85 31.83
N ASP A 31 -66.45 38.02 32.49
CA ASP A 31 -67.24 36.96 31.86
C ASP A 31 -68.15 37.57 30.79
N GLY A 32 -67.73 37.42 29.55
CA GLY A 32 -68.54 37.57 28.36
C GLY A 32 -68.15 36.43 27.43
N ALA A 33 -69.13 35.75 26.84
CA ALA A 33 -68.89 34.55 26.04
C ALA A 33 -67.77 34.77 25.00
N HIS A 34 -66.85 33.81 24.88
CA HIS A 34 -65.71 33.89 23.97
C HIS A 34 -66.14 34.14 22.52
N GLN A 35 -66.13 35.41 22.14
CA GLN A 35 -66.12 35.86 20.76
C GLN A 35 -64.78 35.40 20.19
N LYS A 36 -64.79 34.48 19.20
CA LYS A 36 -63.58 33.93 18.58
C LYS A 36 -62.61 35.07 18.23
N GLN A 37 -61.45 35.12 18.88
CA GLN A 37 -60.38 36.05 18.51
C GLN A 37 -59.89 35.65 17.13
N GLY A 38 -60.15 36.52 16.14
CA GLY A 38 -59.86 36.21 14.74
C GLY A 38 -58.37 35.98 14.51
N HIS A 39 -58.05 34.91 13.79
CA HIS A 39 -56.68 34.58 13.39
C HIS A 39 -56.03 35.80 12.70
N LEU A 40 -54.92 36.29 13.26
CA LEU A 40 -54.30 37.55 12.83
C LEU A 40 -53.58 37.43 11.49
N SER A 41 -53.30 36.22 11.02
CA SER A 41 -52.71 35.96 9.71
C SER A 41 -53.28 34.71 9.03
N ILE A 42 -53.56 34.83 7.73
CA ILE A 42 -53.99 33.72 6.86
C ILE A 42 -52.87 33.49 5.84
N SER A 43 -52.20 32.35 5.94
CA SER A 43 -51.20 31.90 4.97
C SER A 43 -51.89 31.17 3.83
N VAL A 44 -51.91 31.76 2.63
CA VAL A 44 -52.54 31.21 1.44
C VAL A 44 -51.52 30.48 0.56
N PHE A 45 -51.73 29.18 0.38
CA PHE A 45 -50.99 28.32 -0.53
C PHE A 45 -51.90 28.06 -1.73
N ARG A 46 -51.45 28.32 -2.97
CA ARG A 46 -52.27 28.20 -4.19
C ARG A 46 -51.59 27.37 -5.28
N SER A 47 -52.40 26.60 -5.99
CA SER A 47 -52.07 25.89 -7.24
C SER A 47 -53.11 26.24 -8.30
N HIS A 48 -52.98 25.72 -9.53
CA HIS A 48 -53.96 25.96 -10.60
C HIS A 48 -55.36 25.36 -10.33
N GLN A 49 -55.50 24.51 -9.32
CA GLN A 49 -56.65 23.61 -9.13
C GLN A 49 -57.15 23.53 -7.67
N MET A 50 -56.31 23.90 -6.71
CA MET A 50 -56.58 23.85 -5.27
C MET A 50 -55.88 25.01 -4.57
N GLU A 51 -56.48 25.53 -3.50
CA GLU A 51 -55.87 26.48 -2.58
C GLU A 51 -56.05 25.99 -1.12
N ILE A 52 -55.04 26.17 -0.27
CA ILE A 52 -55.10 25.88 1.17
C ILE A 52 -54.87 27.19 1.91
N HIS A 53 -55.82 27.58 2.76
CA HIS A 53 -55.71 28.71 3.67
C HIS A 53 -55.40 28.14 5.06
N VAL A 54 -54.25 28.47 5.62
CA VAL A 54 -53.82 28.05 6.96
C VAL A 54 -53.88 29.26 7.89
N HIS A 55 -54.57 29.12 9.01
CA HIS A 55 -54.84 30.21 9.95
C HIS A 55 -53.89 30.16 11.15
N SER A 56 -53.16 31.24 11.43
CA SER A 56 -52.21 31.28 12.56
C SER A 56 -52.24 32.60 13.34
N SER A 57 -51.90 32.49 14.63
CA SER A 57 -51.65 33.60 15.55
C SER A 57 -50.32 34.30 15.27
N SER A 58 -49.32 33.55 14.76
CA SER A 58 -47.95 33.99 14.52
C SER A 58 -47.39 33.45 13.20
N VAL A 59 -46.47 34.22 12.59
CA VAL A 59 -45.71 33.81 11.40
C VAL A 59 -44.22 34.08 11.58
N LYS A 60 -43.38 33.16 11.10
CA LYS A 60 -41.91 33.25 11.16
C LYS A 60 -41.32 33.15 9.76
N THR A 61 -40.40 34.05 9.45
CA THR A 61 -39.65 34.03 8.19
C THR A 61 -38.52 33.02 8.32
N MET A 62 -38.56 31.94 7.53
CA MET A 62 -37.50 30.93 7.51
C MET A 62 -36.73 30.97 6.19
N ASN A 63 -35.40 31.00 6.31
CA ASN A 63 -34.49 30.80 5.18
C ASN A 63 -34.15 29.30 5.11
N ARG A 64 -34.63 28.61 4.07
CA ARG A 64 -34.07 27.30 3.72
C ARG A 64 -32.66 27.48 3.16
N HIS A 65 -31.74 26.58 3.49
CA HIS A 65 -30.37 26.62 2.97
C HIS A 65 -30.34 26.13 1.52
N GLY A 66 -30.35 27.07 0.58
CA GLY A 66 -30.36 26.85 -0.87
C GLY A 66 -30.78 28.13 -1.62
N PHE A 67 -30.83 28.10 -2.94
CA PHE A 67 -31.22 29.25 -3.78
C PHE A 67 -32.74 29.58 -3.75
N GLU A 68 -33.50 29.08 -2.77
CA GLU A 68 -34.93 29.37 -2.61
C GLU A 68 -35.17 30.74 -1.94
N LYS A 69 -36.27 31.41 -2.32
CA LYS A 69 -36.68 32.67 -1.69
C LYS A 69 -37.19 32.41 -0.27
N SER A 70 -36.76 33.26 0.67
CA SER A 70 -37.26 33.30 2.04
C SER A 70 -38.79 33.31 2.10
N ARG A 71 -39.38 32.46 2.95
CA ARG A 71 -40.83 32.27 3.03
C ARG A 71 -41.33 32.50 4.46
N THR A 72 -42.44 33.22 4.59
CA THR A 72 -43.17 33.35 5.85
C THR A 72 -44.02 32.10 6.08
N MET A 73 -43.88 31.54 7.27
CA MET A 73 -44.44 30.25 7.69
C MET A 73 -45.37 30.46 8.89
N PRO A 74 -46.58 29.88 8.92
CA PRO A 74 -47.42 29.87 10.12
C PRO A 74 -46.72 29.06 11.22
N VAL A 75 -46.72 29.59 12.45
CA VAL A 75 -46.11 28.96 13.63
C VAL A 75 -47.20 28.53 14.60
N TYR A 76 -46.99 27.36 15.21
CA TYR A 76 -47.86 26.76 16.21
C TYR A 76 -47.04 26.27 17.41
N GLY A 77 -47.54 26.51 18.62
CA GLY A 77 -47.06 25.89 19.86
C GLY A 77 -47.81 24.60 20.19
N ASP A 78 -47.36 23.86 21.21
CA ASP A 78 -47.84 22.49 21.53
C ASP A 78 -49.33 22.41 21.92
N HIS A 79 -49.96 23.55 22.15
CA HIS A 79 -51.36 23.70 22.54
C HIS A 79 -52.22 24.41 21.49
N ASP A 80 -51.63 24.82 20.36
CA ASP A 80 -52.38 25.47 19.27
C ASP A 80 -53.14 24.45 18.41
N THR A 81 -54.26 24.92 17.84
CA THR A 81 -55.04 24.20 16.82
C THR A 81 -54.66 24.68 15.41
N VAL A 82 -54.28 23.74 14.54
CA VAL A 82 -53.96 24.00 13.13
C VAL A 82 -55.26 24.04 12.32
N GLU A 83 -55.87 25.22 12.27
CA GLU A 83 -57.14 25.47 11.56
C GLU A 83 -56.95 26.05 10.15
N GLY A 84 -57.92 25.82 9.27
CA GLY A 84 -57.90 26.40 7.94
C GLY A 84 -59.06 25.97 7.04
N VAL A 85 -58.95 26.32 5.76
CA VAL A 85 -59.93 25.97 4.71
C VAL A 85 -59.18 25.60 3.43
N VAL A 86 -59.55 24.50 2.78
CA VAL A 86 -59.14 24.24 1.39
C VAL A 86 -60.27 24.61 0.43
N LEU A 87 -59.90 25.30 -0.65
CA LEU A 87 -60.75 25.70 -1.75
C LEU A 87 -60.41 24.83 -2.96
N LEU A 88 -61.40 24.10 -3.48
CA LEU A 88 -61.26 23.38 -4.75
C LEU A 88 -61.77 24.25 -5.91
N ASP A 89 -61.09 24.17 -7.06
CA ASP A 89 -61.60 24.77 -8.29
C ASP A 89 -62.94 24.13 -8.72
N SER A 90 -63.79 24.90 -9.39
CA SER A 90 -65.14 24.49 -9.76
C SER A 90 -65.16 23.25 -10.67
N ASN A 91 -64.11 23.05 -11.48
CA ASN A 91 -63.93 21.88 -12.34
C ASN A 91 -63.61 20.61 -11.53
N LEU A 92 -62.98 20.72 -10.36
CA LEU A 92 -62.68 19.59 -9.47
C LEU A 92 -63.87 19.27 -8.57
N CYS A 93 -64.59 20.29 -8.09
CA CYS A 93 -65.84 20.11 -7.34
C CYS A 93 -66.94 19.37 -8.11
N SER A 94 -66.94 19.42 -9.45
CA SER A 94 -67.96 18.78 -10.28
C SER A 94 -67.72 17.29 -10.51
N LEU A 95 -66.56 16.76 -10.13
CA LEU A 95 -66.23 15.33 -10.24
C LEU A 95 -66.63 14.55 -8.97
N PRO A 96 -67.04 13.28 -9.10
CA PRO A 96 -67.15 12.39 -7.95
C PRO A 96 -65.75 12.02 -7.45
N GLY A 97 -65.51 12.27 -6.16
CA GLY A 97 -64.23 12.02 -5.51
C GLY A 97 -64.26 12.32 -4.01
N ARG A 98 -63.09 12.20 -3.36
CA ARG A 98 -62.88 12.43 -1.93
C ARG A 98 -61.75 13.42 -1.74
N LEU A 99 -61.98 14.44 -0.91
CA LEU A 99 -60.92 15.30 -0.40
C LEU A 99 -60.45 14.75 0.94
N THR A 100 -59.18 14.38 1.06
CA THR A 100 -58.53 14.04 2.33
C THR A 100 -57.56 15.16 2.68
N VAL A 101 -57.70 15.76 3.86
CA VAL A 101 -56.74 16.71 4.41
C VAL A 101 -55.98 16.01 5.52
N SER A 102 -54.65 16.10 5.57
CA SER A 102 -53.84 15.55 6.67
C SER A 102 -52.87 16.57 7.25
N LEU A 103 -52.59 16.48 8.55
CA LEU A 103 -51.46 17.11 9.22
C LEU A 103 -50.39 16.03 9.44
N GLU A 104 -49.18 16.25 8.92
CA GLU A 104 -48.07 15.29 9.00
C GLU A 104 -46.85 15.92 9.67
N GLY A 105 -46.20 15.16 10.57
CA GLY A 105 -44.87 15.43 11.11
C GLY A 105 -43.85 14.44 10.55
N VAL A 106 -42.77 14.95 9.97
CA VAL A 106 -41.79 14.14 9.22
C VAL A 106 -40.36 14.50 9.64
N PHE A 107 -39.58 13.48 9.97
CA PHE A 107 -38.13 13.54 10.11
C PHE A 107 -37.47 13.15 8.77
N ILE A 108 -36.61 14.02 8.25
CA ILE A 108 -35.85 13.82 7.03
C ILE A 108 -34.38 13.69 7.43
N TYR A 109 -33.73 12.58 7.07
CA TYR A 109 -32.35 12.30 7.42
C TYR A 109 -31.53 11.79 6.24
N ILE A 110 -30.46 12.51 5.90
CA ILE A 110 -29.45 12.10 4.94
C ILE A 110 -28.20 11.71 5.74
N SER A 111 -28.03 10.41 5.96
CA SER A 111 -26.80 9.88 6.56
C SER A 111 -25.69 9.83 5.51
N PRO A 112 -24.46 10.32 5.81
CA PRO A 112 -23.28 10.05 4.99
C PRO A 112 -22.99 8.54 4.80
N SER A 113 -23.50 7.73 5.73
CA SER A 113 -23.30 6.28 5.84
C SER A 113 -24.30 5.46 5.01
N ALA A 114 -25.30 6.10 4.38
CA ALA A 114 -26.48 5.42 3.81
C ALA A 114 -26.15 4.40 2.71
N ASN A 115 -25.06 4.60 1.97
CA ASN A 115 -24.58 3.68 0.92
C ASN A 115 -23.14 3.22 1.19
N ALA A 116 -22.98 2.43 2.26
CA ALA A 116 -21.85 1.50 2.42
C ALA A 116 -22.23 0.07 1.96
N HIS A 117 -23.11 -0.04 0.96
CA HIS A 117 -23.28 -1.25 0.16
C HIS A 117 -22.57 -1.08 -1.18
N GLU A 118 -21.89 -2.14 -1.61
CA GLU A 118 -20.96 -2.14 -2.74
C GLU A 118 -21.69 -1.96 -4.08
N GLY A 119 -20.98 -1.41 -5.07
CA GLY A 119 -21.34 -1.54 -6.47
C GLY A 119 -22.47 -0.65 -7.01
N THR A 120 -22.16 0.63 -7.28
CA THR A 120 -22.79 1.31 -8.43
C THR A 120 -21.88 2.38 -9.03
N THR A 121 -21.57 2.24 -10.31
CA THR A 121 -20.85 3.24 -11.11
C THR A 121 -21.81 4.36 -11.54
N PHE A 122 -21.34 5.61 -11.43
CA PHE A 122 -22.02 6.86 -11.83
C PHE A 122 -23.36 7.19 -11.13
N GLY A 123 -23.28 8.10 -10.15
CA GLY A 123 -24.31 9.13 -9.96
C GLY A 123 -25.66 8.71 -9.37
N SER A 124 -25.69 7.86 -8.35
CA SER A 124 -26.88 7.73 -7.49
C SER A 124 -26.98 8.93 -6.52
N PRO A 125 -28.16 9.54 -6.33
CA PRO A 125 -28.35 10.54 -5.29
C PRO A 125 -28.24 9.89 -3.91
N THR A 126 -27.73 10.64 -2.93
CA THR A 126 -27.73 10.25 -1.50
C THR A 126 -29.14 9.88 -1.07
N GLU A 127 -29.35 8.68 -0.51
CA GLU A 127 -30.68 8.27 -0.03
C GLU A 127 -31.16 9.21 1.08
N GLU A 128 -32.27 9.90 0.82
CA GLU A 128 -32.96 10.73 1.79
C GLU A 128 -33.96 9.87 2.57
N TYR A 129 -33.62 9.51 3.80
CA TYR A 129 -34.54 8.76 4.65
C TYR A 129 -35.64 9.68 5.17
N ARG A 130 -36.88 9.37 4.80
CA ARG A 130 -38.07 10.12 5.19
C ARG A 130 -38.94 9.31 6.13
N HIS A 131 -38.92 9.64 7.41
CA HIS A 131 -39.74 8.99 8.42
C HIS A 131 -40.89 9.88 8.89
N GLN A 132 -42.13 9.46 8.65
CA GLN A 132 -43.31 10.10 9.21
C GLN A 132 -43.52 9.58 10.64
N PHE A 133 -43.17 10.39 11.64
CA PHE A 133 -43.37 10.05 13.06
C PHE A 133 -44.79 10.41 13.56
N PHE A 134 -45.54 11.21 12.79
CA PHE A 134 -46.93 11.55 13.10
C PHE A 134 -47.77 11.84 11.84
N SER A 135 -49.03 11.43 11.86
CA SER A 135 -50.04 11.81 10.87
C SER A 135 -51.44 11.82 11.48
N SER A 136 -52.22 12.86 11.22
CA SER A 136 -53.65 12.94 11.49
C SER A 136 -54.39 13.34 10.21
N SER A 137 -55.61 12.85 9.99
CA SER A 137 -56.33 13.12 8.73
C SER A 137 -57.85 13.23 8.88
N LEU A 138 -58.43 14.09 8.04
CA LEU A 138 -59.85 14.40 7.91
C LEU A 138 -60.27 14.13 6.45
N SER A 139 -61.53 13.81 6.19
CA SER A 139 -62.00 13.52 4.83
C SER A 139 -63.42 14.00 4.56
N PHE A 140 -63.63 14.46 3.32
CA PHE A 140 -64.89 14.99 2.81
C PHE A 140 -65.25 14.24 1.51
N ALA A 141 -66.53 13.92 1.33
CA ALA A 141 -67.03 13.25 0.12
C ALA A 141 -67.65 14.24 -0.88
N SER A 142 -67.51 13.98 -2.19
CA SER A 142 -68.20 14.76 -3.23
C SER A 142 -69.72 14.72 -3.01
N GLY A 143 -70.30 15.89 -2.74
CA GLY A 143 -71.70 16.07 -2.37
C GLY A 143 -71.90 17.04 -1.20
N GLU A 144 -70.92 17.15 -0.29
CA GLU A 144 -70.98 18.03 0.89
C GLU A 144 -70.57 19.48 0.57
N SER A 145 -71.27 20.12 -0.38
CA SER A 145 -71.19 21.56 -0.54
C SER A 145 -72.09 22.24 0.50
N VAL A 146 -71.47 22.83 1.53
CA VAL A 146 -72.20 23.55 2.59
C VAL A 146 -72.72 24.90 2.07
N ALA A 147 -73.87 24.86 1.39
CA ALA A 147 -74.69 26.03 1.14
C ALA A 147 -75.42 26.44 2.44
N PRO A 148 -75.48 27.73 2.80
CA PRO A 148 -76.04 28.16 4.08
C PRO A 148 -77.56 27.96 4.10
N ARG A 149 -78.06 27.11 4.99
CA ARG A 149 -79.50 26.93 5.23
C ARG A 149 -79.89 27.36 6.64
N SER A 150 -80.78 28.34 6.68
CA SER A 150 -81.27 29.00 7.88
C SER A 150 -82.44 28.24 8.52
N ALA A 151 -82.35 28.08 9.84
CA ALA A 151 -83.42 28.22 10.84
C ALA A 151 -84.81 27.60 10.61
N THR A 152 -85.10 26.58 11.43
CA THR A 152 -86.20 26.62 12.43
C THR A 152 -85.59 26.14 13.76
N SER A 153 -85.81 26.73 14.94
CA SER A 153 -87.08 27.23 15.49
C SER A 153 -86.88 28.35 16.53
N ILE A 154 -87.58 29.46 16.33
CA ILE A 154 -88.32 30.25 17.33
C ILE A 154 -87.72 30.30 18.76
N ARG A 155 -86.90 31.33 19.03
CA ARG A 155 -86.87 32.06 20.31
C ARG A 155 -86.12 33.40 20.22
N GLU A 156 -86.68 34.32 19.44
CA GLU A 156 -86.41 35.75 19.62
C GLU A 156 -87.73 36.51 19.79
N ALA A 157 -87.92 37.09 20.97
CA ALA A 157 -88.85 38.19 21.18
C ALA A 157 -88.36 39.01 22.39
N PHE A 158 -88.13 40.30 22.13
CA PHE A 158 -87.84 41.40 23.07
C PHE A 158 -86.37 41.72 23.45
N ALA A 159 -85.70 42.47 22.58
CA ALA A 159 -85.13 43.79 22.92
C ALA A 159 -84.83 44.59 21.63
N ASN A 160 -85.14 45.89 21.61
CA ASN A 160 -85.28 46.69 20.38
C ASN A 160 -84.18 47.76 20.22
N THR A 161 -83.66 47.93 19.00
CA THR A 161 -83.10 49.20 18.40
C THR A 161 -81.87 49.83 19.09
N VAL A 162 -80.94 50.57 18.44
CA VAL A 162 -81.04 51.68 17.47
C VAL A 162 -79.77 51.73 16.54
N ARG A 163 -79.85 52.46 15.42
CA ARG A 163 -78.80 52.73 14.37
C ARG A 163 -77.72 53.76 14.84
N PRO A 164 -76.82 54.40 14.01
CA PRO A 164 -76.50 54.28 12.55
C PRO A 164 -75.02 54.44 12.05
N ARG A 165 -74.76 53.99 10.80
CA ARG A 165 -73.90 54.53 9.69
C ARG A 165 -72.57 55.35 9.91
N ARG A 166 -71.49 54.93 9.21
CA ARG A 166 -70.73 55.63 8.10
C ARG A 166 -69.54 54.73 7.63
N MET A 167 -69.28 54.47 6.34
CA MET A 167 -68.45 55.22 5.35
C MET A 167 -67.01 55.55 5.83
N ASP A 168 -65.90 55.30 5.11
CA ASP A 168 -65.68 55.30 3.64
C ASP A 168 -64.46 54.47 3.10
N ARG A 169 -64.55 54.07 1.82
CA ARG A 169 -63.53 53.92 0.72
C ARG A 169 -62.15 53.20 0.89
N ARG A 170 -61.93 52.21 0.02
CA ARG A 170 -60.64 51.91 -0.70
C ARG A 170 -60.92 51.55 -2.18
N PRO A 171 -59.92 51.60 -3.09
CA PRO A 171 -60.13 51.66 -4.54
C PRO A 171 -60.30 50.30 -5.25
N SER A 172 -60.45 50.37 -6.57
CA SER A 172 -61.25 49.50 -7.46
C SER A 172 -60.56 48.32 -8.15
N LEU A 173 -61.30 47.20 -8.24
CA LEU A 173 -61.50 46.31 -9.43
C LEU A 173 -60.28 45.53 -10.01
N PRO A 174 -60.46 44.36 -10.68
CA PRO A 174 -61.63 43.95 -11.47
C PRO A 174 -62.46 42.77 -10.95
N GLU A 175 -63.75 42.79 -11.30
CA GLU A 175 -64.69 41.68 -11.15
C GLU A 175 -64.43 40.58 -12.18
N LEU A 176 -64.50 39.32 -11.75
CA LEU A 176 -64.94 38.23 -12.60
C LEU A 176 -65.84 37.28 -11.80
N SER A 177 -67.07 37.14 -12.31
CA SER A 177 -68.09 36.10 -12.09
C SER A 177 -67.92 35.15 -10.89
N SER A 178 -68.91 35.16 -10.02
CA SER A 178 -69.17 34.13 -9.02
C SER A 178 -69.26 32.71 -9.60
N THR A 179 -68.26 31.88 -9.33
CA THR A 179 -68.36 30.42 -9.36
C THR A 179 -68.09 29.88 -7.95
N THR A 180 -69.00 29.04 -7.46
CA THR A 180 -68.90 28.42 -6.12
C THR A 180 -67.76 27.41 -6.06
N ARG A 181 -66.56 27.88 -5.69
CA ARG A 181 -65.47 27.02 -5.20
C ARG A 181 -65.96 26.27 -3.95
N GLY A 182 -65.74 24.96 -3.92
CA GLY A 182 -66.07 24.14 -2.76
C GLY A 182 -65.12 24.49 -1.62
N GLN A 183 -65.67 24.87 -0.47
CA GLN A 183 -64.91 25.25 0.72
C GLN A 183 -64.97 24.11 1.74
N PHE A 184 -63.80 23.59 2.13
CA PHE A 184 -63.67 22.45 3.03
C PHE A 184 -62.84 22.88 4.25
N PRO A 185 -63.49 23.24 5.38
CA PRO A 185 -62.80 23.68 6.59
C PRO A 185 -62.17 22.49 7.32
N PHE A 186 -60.94 22.65 7.82
CA PHE A 186 -60.24 21.65 8.64
C PHE A 186 -59.74 22.27 9.95
N SER A 187 -59.59 21.42 10.96
CA SER A 187 -58.98 21.76 12.25
C SER A 187 -58.28 20.50 12.77
N PHE A 188 -57.01 20.64 13.18
CA PHE A 188 -56.22 19.56 13.76
C PHE A 188 -55.60 20.03 15.08
N GLU A 189 -55.74 19.24 16.13
CA GLU A 189 -54.96 19.38 17.36
C GLU A 189 -53.56 18.79 17.16
N ILE A 190 -52.55 19.43 17.74
CA ILE A 190 -51.20 18.86 17.84
C ILE A 190 -51.26 17.69 18.85
N PRO A 191 -50.67 16.52 18.52
CA PRO A 191 -50.83 15.32 19.34
C PRO A 191 -50.17 15.48 20.72
N PRO A 192 -50.87 15.17 21.83
CA PRO A 192 -50.26 15.15 23.15
C PRO A 192 -49.22 14.01 23.27
N PRO A 193 -48.20 14.14 24.12
CA PRO A 193 -47.20 13.10 24.35
C PRO A 193 -47.81 11.80 24.84
N THR A 194 -47.35 10.66 24.29
CA THR A 194 -47.89 9.33 24.62
C THR A 194 -47.24 8.70 25.85
N ARG A 195 -46.06 9.19 26.24
CA ARG A 195 -45.33 8.79 27.44
C ARG A 195 -44.82 10.00 28.22
N GLN A 196 -44.61 9.81 29.51
CA GLN A 196 -44.10 10.85 30.40
C GLN A 196 -42.66 11.22 30.01
N GLY A 197 -42.44 12.50 29.65
CA GLY A 197 -41.14 13.01 29.18
C GLY A 197 -40.93 12.96 27.66
N GLU A 198 -41.90 12.52 26.86
CA GLU A 198 -41.92 12.79 25.42
C GLU A 198 -42.31 14.25 25.18
N GLU A 199 -41.61 14.95 24.27
CA GLU A 199 -41.96 16.29 23.78
C GLU A 199 -42.03 16.26 22.26
N ILE A 200 -42.99 16.98 21.67
CA ILE A 200 -43.16 16.96 20.22
C ILE A 200 -41.92 17.58 19.54
N PRO A 201 -41.28 16.90 18.56
CA PRO A 201 -40.00 17.36 18.05
C PRO A 201 -40.09 18.74 17.37
N PRO A 202 -39.31 19.76 17.77
CA PRO A 202 -39.41 21.10 17.21
C PRO A 202 -38.98 21.15 15.73
N SER A 203 -39.60 22.03 14.94
CA SER A 203 -39.16 22.32 13.57
C SER A 203 -37.72 22.83 13.56
N CYS A 204 -36.81 22.00 13.03
CA CYS A 204 -35.39 22.29 12.96
C CYS A 204 -34.77 21.79 11.65
N SER A 205 -33.62 22.36 11.30
CA SER A 205 -32.78 21.93 10.18
C SER A 205 -31.32 22.00 10.62
N ALA A 206 -30.63 20.88 10.51
CA ALA A 206 -29.23 20.71 10.81
C ALA A 206 -28.51 20.24 9.54
N MET A 207 -27.44 20.95 9.16
CA MET A 207 -26.55 20.54 8.08
C MET A 207 -25.10 20.56 8.59
N ALA A 208 -24.35 19.51 8.25
CA ALA A 208 -22.92 19.42 8.53
C ALA A 208 -22.20 18.91 7.28
N VAL A 209 -21.18 19.66 6.83
CA VAL A 209 -20.30 19.25 5.74
C VAL A 209 -19.03 18.68 6.36
N GLY A 210 -18.62 17.49 5.92
CA GLY A 210 -17.41 16.82 6.39
C GLY A 210 -16.87 15.87 5.33
N GLU A 211 -15.73 15.25 5.58
CA GLU A 211 -15.12 14.29 4.65
C GLU A 211 -15.32 12.84 5.12
N VAL A 212 -15.61 11.94 4.18
CA VAL A 212 -15.80 10.50 4.44
C VAL A 212 -15.04 9.66 3.41
N GLY A 213 -14.45 8.56 3.90
CA GLY A 213 -13.69 7.59 3.11
C GLY A 213 -12.24 8.00 2.82
N SER A 214 -11.43 7.01 2.44
CA SER A 214 -9.97 7.10 2.21
C SER A 214 -9.51 8.06 1.10
N ARG A 215 -10.43 8.76 0.43
CA ARG A 215 -10.15 9.77 -0.61
C ARG A 215 -10.62 11.20 -0.26
N GLY A 216 -11.05 11.46 0.98
CA GLY A 216 -11.46 12.80 1.42
C GLY A 216 -12.68 13.35 0.67
N ARG A 217 -13.69 12.51 0.41
CA ARG A 217 -14.90 12.96 -0.33
C ARG A 217 -15.77 13.81 0.59
N THR A 218 -16.14 15.01 0.13
CA THR A 218 -17.10 15.86 0.82
C THR A 218 -18.49 15.22 0.86
N CYS A 219 -18.92 14.85 2.05
CA CYS A 219 -20.28 14.42 2.36
C CYS A 219 -21.05 15.58 3.00
N VAL A 220 -22.37 15.60 2.79
CA VAL A 220 -23.29 16.48 3.51
C VAL A 220 -24.19 15.59 4.35
N GLU A 221 -24.07 15.70 5.66
CA GLU A 221 -25.10 15.22 6.56
C GLU A 221 -26.20 16.29 6.67
N ARG A 222 -27.46 15.88 6.54
CA ARG A 222 -28.62 16.76 6.69
C ARG A 222 -29.70 16.06 7.51
N ALA A 223 -30.25 16.77 8.49
CA ALA A 223 -31.29 16.26 9.35
C ALA A 223 -32.33 17.37 9.60
N GLU A 224 -33.60 17.12 9.28
CA GLU A 224 -34.66 18.13 9.34
C GLU A 224 -35.95 17.56 9.92
N ILE A 225 -36.73 18.43 10.57
CA ILE A 225 -38.05 18.12 11.12
C ILE A 225 -39.05 19.09 10.52
N GLU A 226 -39.92 18.56 9.66
CA GLU A 226 -40.89 19.34 8.90
C GLU A 226 -42.33 18.95 9.28
N TYR A 227 -43.19 19.96 9.41
CA TYR A 227 -44.62 19.79 9.59
C TYR A 227 -45.37 20.38 8.39
N ARG A 228 -46.47 19.75 7.99
CA ARG A 228 -47.25 20.19 6.82
C ARG A 228 -48.70 19.76 6.88
N VAL A 229 -49.58 20.65 6.44
CA VAL A 229 -50.96 20.34 6.08
C VAL A 229 -51.00 19.94 4.61
N ILE A 230 -51.70 18.86 4.27
CA ILE A 230 -51.73 18.29 2.91
C ILE A 230 -53.17 18.06 2.50
N ALA A 231 -53.60 18.73 1.44
CA ALA A 231 -54.90 18.47 0.82
C ALA A 231 -54.69 17.54 -0.39
N THR A 232 -55.38 16.40 -0.38
CA THR A 232 -55.33 15.39 -1.45
C THR A 232 -56.74 15.10 -1.95
N TRP A 233 -57.04 15.46 -3.20
CA TRP A 233 -58.24 15.04 -3.90
C TRP A 233 -57.99 13.73 -4.63
N GLU A 234 -58.90 12.76 -4.48
CA GLU A 234 -58.88 11.47 -5.15
C GLU A 234 -60.22 11.27 -5.87
N GLY A 235 -60.18 11.24 -7.21
CA GLY A 235 -61.32 10.87 -8.05
C GLY A 235 -61.58 9.37 -8.04
N ASN A 236 -62.57 8.92 -8.82
CA ASN A 236 -62.86 7.48 -8.97
C ASN A 236 -61.74 6.70 -9.69
N ASP A 237 -60.90 7.38 -10.48
CA ASP A 237 -59.71 6.81 -11.11
C ASP A 237 -58.44 7.32 -10.39
N PRO A 238 -57.47 6.46 -10.03
CA PRO A 238 -56.25 6.89 -9.35
C PRO A 238 -55.38 7.88 -10.15
N SER A 239 -55.57 8.01 -11.47
CA SER A 239 -54.92 9.02 -12.32
C SER A 239 -55.46 10.45 -12.11
N GLU A 240 -56.64 10.60 -11.50
CA GLU A 240 -57.26 11.91 -11.21
C GLU A 240 -56.77 12.54 -9.89
N ARG A 241 -55.86 11.88 -9.17
CA ARG A 241 -55.33 12.35 -7.88
C ARG A 241 -54.68 13.74 -8.02
N ARG A 242 -55.03 14.67 -7.13
CA ARG A 242 -54.38 15.99 -6.97
C ARG A 242 -53.94 16.15 -5.53
N ARG A 243 -52.72 16.65 -5.30
CA ARG A 243 -52.12 16.75 -3.97
C ARG A 243 -51.41 18.08 -3.81
N MET A 244 -51.58 18.70 -2.66
CA MET A 244 -51.09 20.04 -2.36
C MET A 244 -50.61 20.11 -0.92
N GLU A 245 -49.47 20.77 -0.70
CA GLU A 245 -48.83 20.88 0.61
C GLU A 245 -48.72 22.34 1.06
N ALA A 246 -49.12 22.58 2.31
CA ALA A 246 -49.00 23.83 3.04
C ALA A 246 -48.13 23.58 4.29
N PRO A 247 -46.80 23.79 4.19
CA PRO A 247 -45.90 23.54 5.32
C PRO A 247 -46.13 24.56 6.45
N ILE A 248 -45.89 24.12 7.68
CA ILE A 248 -46.07 24.88 8.93
C ILE A 248 -44.82 24.69 9.82
N ALA A 249 -44.65 25.52 10.85
CA ALA A 249 -43.59 25.36 11.85
C ALA A 249 -44.17 25.05 13.23
N VAL A 250 -43.66 24.03 13.90
CA VAL A 250 -44.00 23.72 15.31
C VAL A 250 -42.84 24.16 16.20
N GLN A 251 -43.12 24.92 17.24
CA GLN A 251 -42.14 25.40 18.21
C GLN A 251 -42.71 25.30 19.62
N PRO A 252 -42.19 24.40 20.47
CA PRO A 252 -42.70 24.18 21.82
C PRO A 252 -42.79 25.43 22.69
N GLU A 253 -43.83 25.53 23.52
CA GLU A 253 -44.08 26.69 24.40
C GLU A 253 -43.30 26.59 25.74
N THR A 254 -41.99 26.41 25.66
CA THR A 254 -41.10 26.53 26.82
C THR A 254 -40.56 27.96 26.97
N ASP A 255 -41.37 28.83 27.57
CA ASP A 255 -40.99 30.13 28.20
C ASP A 255 -40.07 31.09 27.39
N PHE A 256 -40.10 31.02 26.06
CA PHE A 256 -39.41 31.94 25.14
C PHE A 256 -37.90 32.18 25.42
N GLN A 257 -37.26 31.26 26.14
CA GLN A 257 -35.82 31.26 26.44
C GLN A 257 -35.20 29.99 25.88
N SER A 258 -34.97 29.97 24.57
CA SER A 258 -34.14 28.91 23.96
C SER A 258 -32.78 28.87 24.65
N LEU A 259 -32.41 27.72 25.23
CA LEU A 259 -31.11 27.50 25.88
C LEU A 259 -29.91 27.82 24.98
N ASP A 260 -30.11 27.92 23.66
CA ASP A 260 -29.18 28.44 22.64
C ASP A 260 -28.85 29.95 22.83
N GLY A 261 -28.31 30.30 24.00
CA GLY A 261 -27.91 31.67 24.39
C GLY A 261 -27.51 31.82 25.86
N LEU A 262 -27.94 30.90 26.73
CA LEU A 262 -27.65 30.95 28.17
C LEU A 262 -26.49 29.99 28.53
N SER A 263 -25.47 30.49 29.24
CA SER A 263 -24.50 29.63 29.90
C SER A 263 -25.06 29.16 31.24
N LEU A 264 -25.59 27.94 31.26
CA LEU A 264 -25.91 27.25 32.51
C LEU A 264 -24.59 26.99 33.27
N GLU A 265 -24.45 27.59 34.45
CA GLU A 265 -23.45 27.15 35.42
C GLU A 265 -23.98 25.86 36.08
N PRO A 266 -23.15 24.81 36.29
CA PRO A 266 -23.59 23.57 36.89
C PRO A 266 -24.12 23.77 38.31
N GLU A 267 -25.35 23.30 38.59
CA GLU A 267 -25.87 23.25 39.97
C GLU A 267 -25.15 22.17 40.78
N SER A 268 -24.79 21.05 40.14
CA SER A 268 -24.05 19.96 40.76
C SER A 268 -23.13 19.23 39.76
N TRP A 269 -22.39 18.22 40.26
CA TRP A 269 -21.45 17.41 39.48
C TRP A 269 -21.66 15.92 39.82
N LEU A 270 -21.99 15.10 38.83
CA LEU A 270 -22.08 13.65 38.99
C LEU A 270 -20.73 12.98 38.73
N GLU A 271 -20.26 12.18 39.67
CA GLU A 271 -19.09 11.31 39.52
C GLU A 271 -19.54 9.89 39.10
N ILE A 272 -19.01 9.41 37.96
CA ILE A 272 -19.31 8.11 37.38
C ILE A 272 -18.01 7.28 37.38
N PRO A 273 -17.92 6.18 38.16
CA PRO A 273 -16.72 5.35 38.18
C PRO A 273 -16.54 4.61 36.85
N LEU A 274 -15.32 4.66 36.31
CA LEU A 274 -14.98 3.86 35.13
C LEU A 274 -14.90 2.39 35.52
N ARG A 275 -15.48 1.52 34.69
CA ARG A 275 -15.35 0.06 34.82
C ARG A 275 -14.00 -0.36 34.22
N SER A 276 -13.36 -1.32 34.86
CA SER A 276 -12.09 -1.89 34.41
C SER A 276 -12.29 -3.35 34.02
N ASP A 277 -11.92 -3.72 32.80
CA ASP A 277 -12.07 -5.09 32.27
C ASP A 277 -11.14 -6.11 32.96
N ARG A 278 -10.17 -5.62 33.74
CA ARG A 278 -9.22 -6.39 34.54
C ARG A 278 -8.97 -5.72 35.90
N PRO A 279 -8.48 -6.44 36.93
CA PRO A 279 -8.03 -5.83 38.17
C PRO A 279 -6.92 -4.80 37.91
N ILE A 280 -7.05 -3.60 38.50
CA ILE A 280 -6.07 -2.51 38.37
C ILE A 280 -5.77 -1.89 39.75
N PRO A 281 -4.53 -1.41 40.02
CA PRO A 281 -4.11 -0.91 41.33
C PRO A 281 -4.61 0.53 41.64
N PHE A 282 -5.59 1.01 40.90
CA PHE A 282 -6.18 2.35 41.04
C PHE A 282 -7.65 2.32 40.59
N LYS A 283 -8.45 3.28 41.06
CA LYS A 283 -9.78 3.56 40.54
C LYS A 283 -9.75 4.81 39.69
N CYS A 284 -10.51 4.85 38.61
CA CYS A 284 -10.81 6.05 37.84
C CYS A 284 -12.30 6.39 37.90
N ALA A 285 -12.60 7.68 37.74
CA ALA A 285 -13.96 8.16 37.50
C ALA A 285 -13.94 9.35 36.52
N VAL A 286 -15.01 9.49 35.75
CA VAL A 286 -15.34 10.73 35.03
C VAL A 286 -16.31 11.54 35.88
N THR A 287 -16.18 12.86 35.89
CA THR A 287 -17.14 13.76 36.52
C THR A 287 -17.74 14.69 35.46
N LEU A 288 -19.07 14.73 35.39
CA LEU A 288 -19.85 15.54 34.44
C LEU A 288 -20.79 16.50 35.20
N PRO A 289 -21.19 17.63 34.61
CA PRO A 289 -22.22 18.51 35.18
C PRO A 289 -23.57 17.80 35.27
N ASP A 290 -24.35 18.14 36.29
CA ASP A 290 -25.71 17.66 36.52
C ASP A 290 -26.62 18.88 36.81
N PRO A 291 -27.77 19.05 36.11
CA PRO A 291 -28.38 18.16 35.11
C PRO A 291 -27.62 18.08 33.77
N PHE A 292 -27.81 16.96 33.05
CA PHE A 292 -27.13 16.64 31.77
C PHE A 292 -27.68 17.39 30.54
N THR A 293 -28.34 18.53 30.72
CA THR A 293 -28.92 19.34 29.65
C THR A 293 -28.00 20.50 29.29
N PHE A 294 -27.54 20.54 28.04
CA PHE A 294 -26.55 21.51 27.57
C PHE A 294 -27.02 22.28 26.34
N SER A 295 -26.73 23.58 26.33
CA SER A 295 -26.90 24.44 25.15
C SER A 295 -25.99 24.00 24.00
N ARG A 296 -26.51 23.92 22.78
CA ARG A 296 -25.73 23.50 21.59
C ARG A 296 -24.66 24.52 21.20
N ALA A 297 -24.70 25.72 21.78
CA ALA A 297 -23.76 26.80 21.55
C ALA A 297 -22.61 26.87 22.59
N THR A 298 -22.51 25.93 23.54
CA THR A 298 -21.56 26.01 24.67
C THR A 298 -20.52 24.88 24.69
N SER A 299 -19.73 24.81 25.75
CA SER A 299 -18.79 23.71 26.01
C SER A 299 -19.34 22.78 27.09
N LEU A 300 -19.29 21.47 26.91
CA LEU A 300 -19.45 20.48 27.97
C LEU A 300 -18.12 20.32 28.73
N PRO A 301 -17.98 20.87 29.95
CA PRO A 301 -16.79 20.62 30.78
C PRO A 301 -16.86 19.22 31.38
N PHE A 302 -15.71 18.59 31.55
CA PHE A 302 -15.62 17.30 32.23
C PHE A 302 -14.32 17.21 33.02
N PHE A 303 -14.31 16.31 34.00
CA PHE A 303 -13.13 15.92 34.73
C PHE A 303 -12.90 14.42 34.60
N VAL A 304 -11.64 14.00 34.62
CA VAL A 304 -11.28 12.59 34.82
C VAL A 304 -10.31 12.56 36.00
N VAL A 305 -10.60 11.73 36.99
CA VAL A 305 -9.83 11.61 38.23
C VAL A 305 -9.40 10.17 38.44
N PHE A 306 -8.27 9.98 39.14
CA PHE A 306 -7.85 8.65 39.59
C PHE A 306 -7.39 8.63 41.05
N THR A 307 -7.40 7.45 41.67
CA THR A 307 -6.91 7.21 43.03
C THR A 307 -6.36 5.79 43.16
N THR A 308 -5.09 5.67 43.54
CA THR A 308 -4.39 4.42 43.82
C THR A 308 -4.96 3.70 45.05
N LYS A 309 -5.01 2.36 45.00
CA LYS A 309 -5.49 1.51 46.10
C LYS A 309 -4.57 0.28 46.28
N PRO A 310 -3.80 0.19 47.38
CA PRO A 310 -3.59 1.22 48.42
C PRO A 310 -2.95 2.50 47.85
N ARG A 311 -3.06 3.62 48.59
CA ARG A 311 -2.47 4.90 48.17
C ARG A 311 -0.95 4.77 48.01
N SER A 312 -0.42 5.05 46.83
CA SER A 312 1.01 4.96 46.52
C SER A 312 1.46 6.20 45.73
N ALA A 313 2.34 7.00 46.32
CA ALA A 313 2.82 8.25 45.73
C ALA A 313 3.76 8.04 44.53
N LEU A 314 4.38 6.86 44.39
CA LEU A 314 5.21 6.50 43.23
C LEU A 314 4.32 6.14 42.05
N LEU A 315 3.44 5.14 42.24
CA LEU A 315 2.44 4.73 41.25
C LEU A 315 1.55 5.89 40.80
N ALA A 316 1.18 6.79 41.72
CA ALA A 316 0.44 8.01 41.38
C ALA A 316 1.21 8.96 40.45
N ARG A 317 2.55 9.03 40.54
CA ARG A 317 3.36 9.85 39.62
C ARG A 317 3.46 9.21 38.24
N GLU A 318 3.58 7.89 38.18
CA GLU A 318 3.59 7.11 36.93
C GLU A 318 2.24 7.24 36.20
N ILE A 319 1.12 6.97 36.88
CA ILE A 319 -0.23 7.16 36.30
C ILE A 319 -0.43 8.62 35.84
N ALA A 320 0.02 9.60 36.63
CA ALA A 320 -0.14 11.01 36.30
C ALA A 320 0.77 11.48 35.14
N ALA A 321 1.82 10.74 34.79
CA ALA A 321 2.68 11.04 33.64
C ALA A 321 2.18 10.32 32.37
N ASP A 322 1.93 9.02 32.46
CA ASP A 322 1.92 8.15 31.29
C ASP A 322 0.53 7.68 30.86
N ALA A 323 -0.49 7.82 31.73
CA ALA A 323 -1.83 7.33 31.40
C ALA A 323 -2.46 8.12 30.24
N THR A 324 -2.99 7.43 29.22
CA THR A 324 -3.72 8.09 28.12
C THR A 324 -5.19 8.20 28.49
N VAL A 325 -5.72 9.42 28.50
CA VAL A 325 -7.14 9.74 28.75
C VAL A 325 -7.79 10.15 27.43
N THR A 326 -8.81 9.40 27.01
CA THR A 326 -9.58 9.69 25.79
C THR A 326 -11.05 9.93 26.17
N VAL A 327 -11.64 11.01 25.65
CA VAL A 327 -13.04 11.39 25.89
C VAL A 327 -13.72 11.74 24.57
N SER A 328 -14.75 10.97 24.21
CA SER A 328 -15.48 11.08 22.94
C SER A 328 -16.94 11.46 23.16
N LEU A 329 -17.45 12.40 22.36
CA LEU A 329 -18.87 12.70 22.24
C LEU A 329 -19.45 11.94 21.05
N ILE A 330 -20.38 11.04 21.32
CA ILE A 330 -21.03 10.17 20.34
C ILE A 330 -22.51 10.56 20.26
N ARG A 331 -23.06 10.65 19.05
CA ARG A 331 -24.50 10.78 18.80
C ARG A 331 -25.03 9.48 18.22
N GLN A 332 -26.20 9.05 18.68
CA GLN A 332 -26.96 7.96 18.11
C GLN A 332 -28.32 8.47 17.61
N VAL A 333 -28.64 8.22 16.36
CA VAL A 333 -29.94 8.48 15.72
C VAL A 333 -30.59 7.13 15.41
N GLN A 334 -31.76 6.88 16.00
CA GLN A 334 -32.54 5.66 15.78
C GLN A 334 -33.94 6.00 15.28
N VAL A 335 -34.40 5.22 14.31
CA VAL A 335 -35.73 5.32 13.71
C VAL A 335 -36.32 3.92 13.65
N PHE A 336 -37.38 3.66 14.40
CA PHE A 336 -38.08 2.39 14.44
C PHE A 336 -39.46 2.52 13.79
N TRP A 337 -39.79 1.61 12.86
CA TRP A 337 -41.13 1.57 12.28
C TRP A 337 -42.11 0.89 13.23
N SER A 338 -42.90 1.67 13.96
CA SER A 338 -44.09 1.19 14.66
C SER A 338 -45.33 1.50 13.80
N PRO A 339 -46.22 0.53 13.53
CA PRO A 339 -47.51 0.86 12.92
C PRO A 339 -48.31 1.75 13.89
N PRO A 340 -48.95 2.85 13.43
CA PRO A 340 -49.65 3.77 14.31
C PRO A 340 -50.86 3.07 14.96
N PRO A 341 -51.12 3.29 16.26
CA PRO A 341 -52.29 2.75 16.93
C PRO A 341 -53.58 3.36 16.35
N SER A 342 -54.56 2.52 16.02
CA SER A 342 -55.87 2.96 15.56
C SER A 342 -56.70 3.49 16.73
N HIS A 343 -56.69 4.81 16.94
CA HIS A 343 -57.53 5.46 17.95
C HIS A 343 -58.99 5.52 17.51
N SER A 344 -59.78 4.53 17.92
CA SER A 344 -61.24 4.67 18.07
C SER A 344 -61.57 5.20 19.46
N PRO A 345 -62.54 6.13 19.63
CA PRO A 345 -62.89 6.66 20.95
C PRO A 345 -63.59 5.60 21.81
N THR A 346 -62.99 5.27 22.96
CA THR A 346 -63.48 4.23 23.87
C THR A 346 -64.44 4.81 24.92
N SER A 347 -65.58 4.16 25.12
CA SER A 347 -66.46 4.41 26.27
C SER A 347 -65.81 3.93 27.57
N SER A 348 -65.80 4.77 28.58
CA SER A 348 -65.17 4.53 29.89
C SER A 348 -65.81 3.39 30.69
N TYR A 349 -64.98 2.60 31.38
CA TYR A 349 -65.21 2.19 32.76
C TYR A 349 -63.87 1.95 33.49
N SER A 350 -63.82 2.29 34.77
CA SER A 350 -62.64 2.40 35.62
C SER A 350 -62.49 1.25 36.61
N SER A 351 -61.25 0.92 37.02
CA SER A 351 -60.82 0.26 38.30
C SER A 351 -59.59 -0.64 38.08
N SER A 352 -58.62 -0.80 38.99
CA SER A 352 -57.88 0.11 39.91
C SER A 352 -56.84 -0.71 40.70
N GLY A 353 -55.59 -0.24 40.83
CA GLY A 353 -54.58 -0.78 41.77
C GLY A 353 -53.99 -2.16 41.44
N GLU A 354 -52.89 -2.61 42.06
CA GLU A 354 -51.89 -1.88 42.84
C GLU A 354 -50.58 -2.73 42.94
N GLU A 355 -49.61 -2.24 43.71
CA GLU A 355 -48.17 -2.57 43.77
C GLU A 355 -47.67 -4.04 43.90
N SER A 356 -46.39 -4.21 43.51
CA SER A 356 -45.30 -5.01 44.12
C SER A 356 -45.62 -6.18 45.06
N ASP A 357 -44.98 -7.35 44.84
CA ASP A 357 -43.65 -7.66 45.42
C ASP A 357 -43.09 -9.03 44.91
N ALA A 358 -41.90 -9.44 45.36
CA ALA A 358 -41.15 -10.61 44.85
C ALA A 358 -41.48 -12.00 45.51
N PRO A 359 -40.58 -13.01 45.51
CA PRO A 359 -40.74 -14.33 44.85
C PRO A 359 -41.02 -15.47 45.88
N PRO A 360 -40.71 -16.80 45.69
CA PRO A 360 -40.40 -17.64 44.51
C PRO A 360 -41.26 -18.95 44.45
N THR A 361 -40.82 -19.91 43.62
CA THR A 361 -40.95 -21.39 43.73
C THR A 361 -41.92 -22.20 42.83
N ALA A 362 -41.29 -23.06 42.03
CA ALA A 362 -41.52 -24.52 41.92
C ALA A 362 -42.81 -25.12 41.30
N ARG A 363 -42.55 -25.80 40.16
CA ARG A 363 -42.96 -27.19 39.82
C ARG A 363 -44.40 -27.49 39.34
N ARG A 364 -44.42 -28.13 38.14
CA ARG A 364 -45.23 -29.33 37.77
C ARG A 364 -46.75 -29.07 37.56
N ARG A 365 -47.49 -29.75 36.67
CA ARG A 365 -47.21 -30.79 35.65
C ARG A 365 -48.50 -31.12 34.85
N LEU A 366 -48.35 -31.58 33.58
CA LEU A 366 -49.28 -32.50 32.85
C LEU A 366 -50.71 -31.94 32.52
N LEU A 367 -51.51 -32.43 31.56
CA LEU A 367 -51.29 -33.18 30.29
C LEU A 367 -52.61 -33.19 29.45
N ASN A 368 -52.46 -33.19 28.12
CA ASN A 368 -53.18 -34.03 27.12
C ASN A 368 -54.67 -33.90 26.72
N LYS A 369 -54.82 -34.17 25.39
CA LYS A 369 -55.89 -34.91 24.65
C LYS A 369 -57.16 -34.16 24.22
N VAL A 370 -57.78 -34.41 23.04
CA VAL A 370 -57.44 -35.02 21.73
C VAL A 370 -58.71 -34.89 20.83
N VAL A 371 -58.55 -34.31 19.64
CA VAL A 371 -59.02 -34.69 18.26
C VAL A 371 -60.43 -35.32 17.99
N LYS A 372 -61.00 -34.89 16.83
CA LYS A 372 -61.99 -35.52 15.89
C LYS A 372 -63.39 -34.87 15.85
N SER A 373 -64.17 -34.83 14.75
CA SER A 373 -63.94 -34.80 13.28
C SER A 373 -65.30 -34.56 12.54
N ALA A 374 -65.30 -34.05 11.29
CA ALA A 374 -66.48 -33.73 10.42
C ALA A 374 -67.10 -34.98 9.72
N PRO A 375 -67.77 -35.00 8.50
CA PRO A 375 -68.29 -33.99 7.53
C PRO A 375 -69.83 -34.26 7.21
N PRO A 376 -70.42 -34.33 5.98
CA PRO A 376 -70.25 -33.70 4.63
C PRO A 376 -71.55 -33.19 3.91
N ALA A 377 -71.44 -32.48 2.76
CA ALA A 377 -72.44 -32.49 1.64
C ALA A 377 -71.82 -32.02 0.27
N PHE A 378 -72.40 -32.43 -0.88
CA PHE A 378 -71.85 -32.36 -2.28
C PHE A 378 -72.88 -31.73 -3.30
N ASN A 379 -72.76 -31.64 -4.65
CA ASN A 379 -71.93 -32.34 -5.67
C ASN A 379 -71.85 -31.64 -7.08
N SER A 380 -70.98 -32.15 -7.97
CA SER A 380 -70.98 -32.08 -9.48
C SER A 380 -70.52 -30.75 -10.17
N SER A 381 -70.21 -30.67 -11.49
CA SER A 381 -70.34 -31.64 -12.62
C SER A 381 -69.17 -31.65 -13.68
N SER A 382 -69.41 -31.35 -14.97
CA SER A 382 -68.56 -31.57 -16.20
C SER A 382 -69.21 -30.88 -17.46
N PRO A 383 -68.68 -30.85 -18.73
CA PRO A 383 -67.63 -31.67 -19.39
C PRO A 383 -66.67 -31.01 -20.47
N TYR A 384 -65.86 -31.89 -21.10
CA TYR A 384 -64.79 -31.84 -22.16
C TYR A 384 -65.17 -31.45 -23.63
N PRO A 385 -64.30 -31.55 -24.69
CA PRO A 385 -62.81 -31.37 -24.87
C PRO A 385 -62.34 -30.61 -26.17
N GLU A 386 -61.07 -30.16 -26.28
CA GLU A 386 -60.12 -30.42 -27.41
C GLU A 386 -58.69 -29.79 -27.21
N SER A 387 -57.78 -29.85 -28.20
CA SER A 387 -56.32 -30.11 -27.96
C SER A 387 -55.24 -29.08 -28.39
N LYS A 388 -54.01 -29.27 -27.86
CA LYS A 388 -52.64 -28.77 -28.24
C LYS A 388 -52.12 -27.38 -27.75
N ARG A 389 -51.38 -27.38 -26.63
CA ARG A 389 -49.90 -27.14 -26.51
C ARG A 389 -49.47 -27.17 -25.01
N PRO A 390 -48.23 -27.56 -24.65
CA PRO A 390 -47.86 -27.83 -23.26
C PRO A 390 -47.45 -26.56 -22.48
N ARG A 391 -47.81 -26.48 -21.18
CA ARG A 391 -47.35 -25.43 -20.23
C ARG A 391 -47.12 -25.99 -18.81
N LEU A 392 -46.31 -25.26 -18.04
CA LEU A 392 -45.51 -25.73 -16.90
C LEU A 392 -46.20 -25.61 -15.53
N ALA A 393 -45.59 -26.27 -14.53
CA ALA A 393 -46.13 -26.58 -13.21
C ALA A 393 -46.02 -25.46 -12.15
N VAL A 394 -46.66 -25.72 -11.01
CA VAL A 394 -46.99 -24.77 -9.92
C VAL A 394 -45.92 -24.73 -8.82
N LYS A 395 -45.77 -23.57 -8.17
CA LYS A 395 -45.02 -23.36 -6.92
C LYS A 395 -45.85 -22.50 -5.94
N ASP A 396 -45.51 -22.55 -4.66
CA ASP A 396 -46.34 -22.06 -3.53
C ASP A 396 -46.64 -20.55 -3.52
N LYS A 397 -47.76 -20.18 -2.87
CA LYS A 397 -48.15 -18.78 -2.66
C LYS A 397 -47.33 -18.14 -1.52
N PRO A 398 -46.72 -16.96 -1.73
CA PRO A 398 -45.97 -16.26 -0.69
C PRO A 398 -46.89 -15.51 0.29
N LEU A 399 -46.35 -15.20 1.47
CA LEU A 399 -46.89 -14.18 2.38
C LEU A 399 -46.93 -12.81 1.67
N PRO A 400 -47.84 -11.90 2.07
CA PRO A 400 -47.88 -10.55 1.50
C PRO A 400 -46.52 -9.84 1.73
N PRO A 401 -45.95 -9.18 0.71
CA PRO A 401 -44.67 -8.50 0.85
C PRO A 401 -44.79 -7.32 1.82
N ILE A 402 -43.84 -7.24 2.76
CA ILE A 402 -43.65 -6.06 3.60
C ILE A 402 -43.30 -4.88 2.67
N PRO A 403 -43.89 -3.68 2.85
CA PRO A 403 -43.57 -2.53 2.01
C PRO A 403 -42.06 -2.20 2.00
N PRO A 404 -41.46 -1.90 0.83
CA PRO A 404 -40.07 -1.44 0.77
C PRO A 404 -39.97 -0.08 1.47
N GLY A 405 -39.35 -0.09 2.66
CA GLY A 405 -39.31 1.06 3.58
C GLY A 405 -39.39 0.67 5.06
N ALA A 406 -39.88 -0.53 5.39
CA ALA A 406 -40.00 -1.01 6.77
C ALA A 406 -38.69 -1.58 7.38
N ARG A 407 -37.54 -0.94 7.14
CA ARG A 407 -36.31 -1.17 7.91
C ARG A 407 -36.05 0.07 8.78
N GLY A 408 -35.89 -0.15 10.08
CA GLY A 408 -35.45 0.91 10.98
C GLY A 408 -34.00 1.30 10.71
N ILE A 409 -33.64 2.53 11.07
CA ILE A 409 -32.29 3.10 10.91
C ILE A 409 -31.66 3.19 12.31
N SER A 410 -30.36 2.89 12.41
CA SER A 410 -29.55 3.18 13.60
C SER A 410 -28.18 3.69 13.16
N ASP A 411 -28.00 5.00 13.19
CA ASP A 411 -26.74 5.69 12.87
C ASP A 411 -26.05 6.11 14.18
N THR A 412 -24.83 5.63 14.43
CA THR A 412 -24.02 6.01 15.58
C THR A 412 -22.75 6.68 15.09
N ARG A 413 -22.51 7.93 15.49
CA ARG A 413 -21.42 8.78 14.98
C ARG A 413 -20.67 9.49 16.11
N THR A 414 -19.36 9.31 16.18
CA THR A 414 -18.48 10.15 17.00
C THR A 414 -18.39 11.55 16.39
N LEU A 415 -18.80 12.56 17.15
CA LEU A 415 -18.79 13.96 16.71
C LEU A 415 -17.50 14.70 17.10
N ARG A 416 -16.87 14.28 18.21
CA ARG A 416 -15.65 14.88 18.73
C ARG A 416 -14.92 13.91 19.65
N THR A 417 -13.59 13.92 19.62
CA THR A 417 -12.73 13.23 20.59
C THR A 417 -11.69 14.21 21.13
N ASP A 418 -11.42 14.14 22.43
CA ASP A 418 -10.38 14.87 23.15
C ASP A 418 -9.42 13.82 23.76
N VAL A 419 -8.10 13.99 23.57
CA VAL A 419 -7.08 13.03 24.01
C VAL A 419 -6.00 13.77 24.78
N SER A 420 -5.68 13.30 25.98
CA SER A 420 -4.61 13.83 26.82
C SER A 420 -3.69 12.71 27.31
N ILE A 421 -2.39 12.98 27.30
CA ILE A 421 -1.38 12.15 27.96
C ILE A 421 -1.19 12.68 29.39
N GLY A 422 -1.20 11.77 30.35
CA GLY A 422 -1.08 12.05 31.78
C GLY A 422 -2.31 12.74 32.41
N PHE A 423 -2.19 13.00 33.70
CA PHE A 423 -3.12 13.79 34.50
C PHE A 423 -2.45 15.14 34.86
N PRO A 424 -2.51 16.15 33.98
CA PRO A 424 -1.66 17.34 34.05
C PRO A 424 -1.96 18.29 35.22
N LYS A 425 -3.01 18.04 36.01
CA LYS A 425 -3.39 18.85 37.17
C LYS A 425 -3.39 18.00 38.42
N ARG A 426 -2.66 18.43 39.44
CA ARG A 426 -2.80 17.89 40.80
C ARG A 426 -4.00 18.56 41.48
N PRO A 427 -4.97 17.81 42.02
CA PRO A 427 -6.07 18.37 42.80
C PRO A 427 -5.58 19.28 43.93
N ARG A 428 -6.26 20.41 44.12
CA ARG A 428 -6.01 21.36 45.22
C ARG A 428 -7.35 21.94 45.67
N ASN A 429 -7.56 22.00 46.98
CA ASN A 429 -8.71 22.72 47.55
C ASN A 429 -8.59 24.23 47.25
N ARG A 430 -9.68 24.84 46.78
CA ARG A 430 -9.72 26.27 46.44
C ARG A 430 -9.91 27.09 47.71
N VAL A 431 -8.85 27.71 48.21
CA VAL A 431 -8.90 28.59 49.39
C VAL A 431 -9.27 30.00 48.95
N GLN A 432 -10.37 30.55 49.47
CA GLN A 432 -10.70 31.98 49.28
C GLN A 432 -9.74 32.87 50.08
N PRO A 433 -9.56 34.16 49.73
CA PRO A 433 -8.54 35.03 50.35
C PRO A 433 -8.58 35.21 51.88
N HIS A 434 -9.61 34.70 52.56
CA HIS A 434 -9.85 34.86 54.00
C HIS A 434 -10.13 33.54 54.74
N GLN A 435 -9.90 32.38 54.11
CA GLN A 435 -10.07 31.06 54.74
C GLN A 435 -8.74 30.46 55.22
N ARG A 436 -8.82 29.66 56.30
CA ARG A 436 -7.66 28.89 56.81
C ARG A 436 -7.26 27.79 55.82
N HIS A 437 -5.98 27.39 55.86
CA HIS A 437 -5.48 26.28 55.06
C HIS A 437 -6.23 24.96 55.38
N PRO A 438 -6.45 24.09 54.37
CA PRO A 438 -7.11 22.79 54.59
C PRO A 438 -6.32 21.89 55.55
N SER A 439 -7.01 21.00 56.26
CA SER A 439 -6.38 19.97 57.10
C SER A 439 -5.65 18.92 56.25
N LEU A 440 -4.76 18.14 56.89
CA LEU A 440 -4.10 17.00 56.22
C LEU A 440 -5.12 15.96 55.75
N ASP A 441 -6.22 15.75 56.48
CA ASP A 441 -7.31 14.86 56.07
C ASP A 441 -8.10 15.40 54.86
N ALA A 442 -8.24 16.73 54.76
CA ALA A 442 -8.80 17.38 53.57
C ALA A 442 -7.84 17.35 52.36
N HIS A 443 -6.57 16.98 52.56
CA HIS A 443 -5.61 16.72 51.49
C HIS A 443 -5.49 15.23 51.14
N SER A 444 -5.67 14.31 52.08
CA SER A 444 -5.63 12.86 51.83
C SER A 444 -6.90 12.30 51.18
N SER A 445 -8.02 13.04 51.27
CA SER A 445 -9.28 12.74 50.57
C SER A 445 -9.29 13.12 49.09
N LEU A 446 -8.36 13.95 48.62
CA LEU A 446 -8.26 14.36 47.22
C LEU A 446 -7.78 13.22 46.30
N PRO A 447 -8.21 13.16 45.01
CA PRO A 447 -7.67 12.18 44.08
C PRO A 447 -6.17 12.37 43.82
N ASP A 448 -5.50 11.31 43.38
CA ASP A 448 -4.05 11.32 43.13
C ASP A 448 -3.67 12.15 41.90
N GLY A 449 -4.55 12.19 40.89
CA GLY A 449 -4.42 13.05 39.72
C GLY A 449 -5.76 13.44 39.10
N LEU A 450 -5.75 14.53 38.32
CA LEU A 450 -6.91 15.15 37.70
C LEU A 450 -6.58 15.64 36.28
N TYR A 451 -7.43 15.28 35.34
CA TYR A 451 -7.54 15.89 34.02
C TYR A 451 -8.84 16.72 33.99
N LYS A 452 -8.79 17.88 33.31
CA LYS A 452 -9.93 18.78 33.14
C LYS A 452 -9.98 19.21 31.68
N GLY A 453 -10.93 18.66 30.94
CA GLY A 453 -11.19 18.96 29.54
C GLY A 453 -12.50 19.73 29.31
N LYS A 454 -12.76 20.07 28.05
CA LYS A 454 -13.98 20.75 27.59
C LYS A 454 -14.28 20.36 26.14
N LEU A 455 -15.36 19.63 25.92
CA LEU A 455 -15.87 19.33 24.57
C LEU A 455 -16.67 20.56 24.08
N GLN A 456 -16.24 21.22 23.00
CA GLN A 456 -17.05 22.29 22.39
C GLN A 456 -18.20 21.66 21.58
N LEU A 457 -19.43 22.12 21.83
CA LEU A 457 -20.63 21.69 21.13
C LEU A 457 -20.88 22.57 19.89
N GLY A 458 -21.60 22.03 18.90
CA GLY A 458 -21.88 22.69 17.63
C GLY A 458 -23.31 23.20 17.55
N LYS A 459 -23.50 24.46 17.11
CA LYS A 459 -24.84 25.07 16.94
C LYS A 459 -25.76 24.33 15.96
N ASN A 460 -25.20 23.53 15.07
CA ASN A 460 -25.89 22.67 14.11
C ASN A 460 -26.16 21.24 14.63
N MET A 461 -25.91 20.94 15.90
CA MET A 461 -26.31 19.67 16.50
C MET A 461 -27.84 19.56 16.54
N LEU A 462 -28.34 18.34 16.37
CA LEU A 462 -29.76 18.04 16.61
C LEU A 462 -30.09 18.22 18.09
N PRO A 463 -31.33 18.59 18.44
CA PRO A 463 -31.81 18.43 19.80
C PRO A 463 -31.81 16.93 20.18
N GLY A 464 -31.80 16.64 21.48
CA GLY A 464 -32.19 15.31 21.95
C GLY A 464 -33.67 15.09 21.62
N ILE A 465 -34.01 13.90 21.11
CA ILE A 465 -35.38 13.57 20.70
C ILE A 465 -35.71 12.18 21.24
N GLU A 466 -36.92 12.02 21.77
CA GLU A 466 -37.49 10.73 22.11
C GLU A 466 -39.00 10.82 21.86
N TRP A 467 -39.45 10.39 20.68
CA TRP A 467 -40.85 10.52 20.24
C TRP A 467 -41.23 9.45 19.21
N GLY A 468 -42.25 8.63 19.49
CA GLY A 468 -42.97 7.89 18.44
C GLY A 468 -42.14 6.93 17.57
N GLY A 469 -41.02 6.40 18.08
CA GLY A 469 -40.09 5.55 17.33
C GLY A 469 -38.86 6.28 16.77
N LEU A 470 -38.82 7.61 16.82
CA LEU A 470 -37.63 8.42 16.58
C LEU A 470 -36.90 8.68 17.91
N SER A 471 -35.59 8.45 17.93
CA SER A 471 -34.72 8.75 19.07
C SER A 471 -33.40 9.37 18.60
N VAL A 472 -32.99 10.47 19.22
CA VAL A 472 -31.68 11.11 19.05
C VAL A 472 -31.05 11.28 20.43
N LYS A 473 -30.00 10.51 20.70
CA LYS A 473 -29.32 10.45 22.01
C LYS A 473 -27.83 10.79 21.87
N TYR A 474 -27.27 11.34 22.93
CA TYR A 474 -25.87 11.75 23.01
C TYR A 474 -25.20 11.05 24.18
N PHE A 475 -24.00 10.50 23.95
CA PHE A 475 -23.22 9.74 24.92
C PHE A 475 -21.82 10.34 25.04
N VAL A 476 -21.27 10.34 26.25
CA VAL A 476 -19.85 10.64 26.50
C VAL A 476 -19.16 9.34 26.84
N GLU A 477 -18.29 8.88 25.95
CA GLU A 477 -17.43 7.72 26.19
C GLU A 477 -16.10 8.20 26.77
N VAL A 478 -15.63 7.55 27.85
CA VAL A 478 -14.36 7.87 28.52
C VAL A 478 -13.56 6.61 28.74
N SER A 479 -12.32 6.60 28.24
CA SER A 479 -11.35 5.54 28.52
C SER A 479 -10.07 6.12 29.12
N VAL A 480 -9.51 5.41 30.10
CA VAL A 480 -8.22 5.71 30.72
C VAL A 480 -7.35 4.48 30.63
N LEU A 481 -6.24 4.58 29.92
CA LEU A 481 -5.31 3.50 29.66
C LEU A 481 -4.05 3.71 30.49
N PHE A 482 -3.69 2.72 31.32
CA PHE A 482 -2.50 2.74 32.18
C PHE A 482 -1.87 1.34 32.31
N GLY A 483 -0.53 1.32 32.43
CA GLY A 483 0.33 0.15 32.52
C GLY A 483 1.62 0.40 31.72
N GLN A 484 2.60 -0.50 31.80
CA GLN A 484 3.82 -0.41 30.99
C GLN A 484 3.52 -0.65 29.49
N ASP A 485 3.24 0.44 28.77
CA ASP A 485 3.21 0.43 27.29
C ASP A 485 4.63 0.29 26.68
N GLU A 486 5.71 0.40 27.47
CA GLU A 486 7.09 0.08 27.01
C GLU A 486 7.22 -1.35 26.45
N VAL A 487 6.38 -2.29 26.90
CA VAL A 487 6.39 -3.70 26.45
C VAL A 487 5.16 -4.04 25.59
N ARG A 488 4.31 -3.05 25.25
CA ARG A 488 3.11 -3.24 24.44
C ARG A 488 3.05 -2.21 23.30
N ALA A 489 3.59 -2.59 22.15
CA ALA A 489 3.42 -1.83 20.92
C ALA A 489 1.92 -1.68 20.59
N ARG A 490 1.45 -0.44 20.45
CA ARG A 490 0.11 -0.14 19.94
C ARG A 490 0.21 0.22 18.47
N VAL A 491 -0.31 -0.66 17.63
CA VAL A 491 -0.34 -0.49 16.19
C VAL A 491 -1.68 0.12 15.79
N PRO A 492 -1.71 1.33 15.20
CA PRO A 492 -2.96 1.89 14.69
C PRO A 492 -3.43 1.11 13.46
N TRP A 493 -4.70 0.68 13.49
CA TRP A 493 -5.36 0.03 12.38
C TRP A 493 -6.40 0.98 11.78
N ASP A 494 -6.14 1.41 10.55
CA ASP A 494 -6.94 2.40 9.80
C ASP A 494 -7.62 1.79 8.56
N GLN A 495 -7.55 0.47 8.39
CA GLN A 495 -8.19 -0.26 7.29
C GLN A 495 -9.56 -0.82 7.71
N GLY A 496 -10.28 -1.42 6.77
CA GLY A 496 -11.53 -2.17 7.03
C GLY A 496 -11.37 -3.31 8.06
N LYS A 497 -12.46 -4.03 8.33
CA LYS A 497 -12.53 -5.06 9.37
C LYS A 497 -11.41 -6.10 9.23
N ILE A 498 -10.77 -6.42 10.35
CA ILE A 498 -9.80 -7.53 10.43
C ILE A 498 -10.56 -8.86 10.30
N ILE A 499 -10.16 -9.68 9.33
CA ILE A 499 -10.69 -11.04 9.13
C ILE A 499 -9.82 -12.07 9.83
N SER A 500 -8.49 -11.90 9.78
CA SER A 500 -7.55 -12.82 10.41
C SER A 500 -6.24 -12.10 10.70
N PHE A 501 -5.54 -12.57 11.73
CA PHE A 501 -4.15 -12.21 11.99
C PHE A 501 -3.36 -13.47 12.38
N GLY A 502 -2.04 -13.40 12.25
CA GLY A 502 -1.12 -14.49 12.57
C GLY A 502 0.32 -14.00 12.54
N TRP A 503 1.27 -14.91 12.80
CA TRP A 503 2.68 -14.57 12.87
C TRP A 503 3.47 -15.25 11.76
N THR A 504 4.43 -14.53 11.19
CA THR A 504 5.43 -15.07 10.26
C THR A 504 6.55 -15.78 11.03
N ILE A 505 7.34 -16.62 10.35
CA ILE A 505 8.51 -17.30 10.95
C ILE A 505 9.50 -16.32 11.63
N ASP A 506 9.61 -15.11 11.08
CA ASP A 506 10.46 -14.01 11.53
C ASP A 506 9.77 -13.03 12.50
N GLU A 507 8.65 -13.44 13.11
CA GLU A 507 7.90 -12.72 14.14
C GLU A 507 7.34 -11.35 13.71
N ARG A 508 7.03 -11.19 12.41
CA ARG A 508 6.15 -10.10 11.96
C ARG A 508 4.69 -10.52 12.14
N LEU A 509 3.85 -9.59 12.57
CA LEU A 509 2.42 -9.77 12.72
C LEU A 509 1.75 -9.52 11.35
N ALA A 510 1.22 -10.57 10.74
CA ALA A 510 0.40 -10.47 9.55
C ALA A 510 -1.06 -10.19 9.94
N VAL A 511 -1.69 -9.19 9.34
CA VAL A 511 -3.10 -8.82 9.57
C VAL A 511 -3.79 -8.63 8.22
N LEU A 512 -4.86 -9.39 7.96
CA LEU A 512 -5.65 -9.36 6.72
C LEU A 512 -7.02 -8.72 6.97
N ASN A 513 -7.42 -7.79 6.08
CA ASN A 513 -8.72 -7.13 6.11
C ASN A 513 -9.76 -7.80 5.18
N GLU A 514 -11.01 -7.35 5.27
CA GLU A 514 -12.13 -7.84 4.45
C GLU A 514 -12.00 -7.51 2.94
N GLU A 515 -11.28 -6.44 2.59
CA GLU A 515 -11.00 -6.02 1.19
C GLU A 515 -9.84 -6.79 0.54
N GLY A 516 -9.28 -7.81 1.20
CA GLY A 516 -8.14 -8.57 0.68
C GLY A 516 -6.81 -7.80 0.73
N VAL A 517 -6.68 -6.79 1.59
CA VAL A 517 -5.42 -6.09 1.89
C VAL A 517 -4.83 -6.70 3.16
N TYR A 518 -3.56 -7.10 3.10
CA TYR A 518 -2.83 -7.55 4.28
C TYR A 518 -1.61 -6.68 4.58
N ARG A 519 -1.32 -6.51 5.87
CA ARG A 519 -0.17 -5.78 6.38
C ARG A 519 0.72 -6.70 7.21
N LEU A 520 2.03 -6.53 7.05
CA LEU A 520 3.05 -7.18 7.86
C LEU A 520 3.68 -6.13 8.76
N TYR A 521 3.34 -6.18 10.04
CA TYR A 521 3.89 -5.30 11.07
C TYR A 521 5.13 -5.93 11.69
N ASP A 522 6.19 -5.14 11.88
CA ASP A 522 7.30 -5.55 12.74
C ASP A 522 7.01 -5.30 14.23
N LEU A 523 7.95 -5.67 15.10
CA LEU A 523 7.84 -5.45 16.55
C LEU A 523 8.02 -3.98 16.96
N GLN A 524 8.26 -3.06 16.02
CA GLN A 524 8.29 -1.61 16.24
C GLN A 524 6.95 -0.96 15.88
N GLY A 525 6.12 -1.64 15.09
CA GLY A 525 4.83 -1.15 14.58
C GLY A 525 4.90 -0.51 13.19
N ASP A 526 6.08 -0.50 12.57
CA ASP A 526 6.23 -0.17 11.14
C ASP A 526 5.70 -1.33 10.29
N TYR A 527 5.19 -1.05 9.08
CA TYR A 527 4.56 -2.09 8.26
C TYR A 527 4.83 -2.00 6.76
N GLN A 528 4.70 -3.17 6.12
CA GLN A 528 4.57 -3.33 4.68
C GLN A 528 3.14 -3.73 4.35
N GLN A 529 2.57 -3.16 3.28
CA GLN A 529 1.20 -3.43 2.85
C GLN A 529 1.18 -4.09 1.47
N TYR A 530 0.35 -5.13 1.34
CA TYR A 530 0.18 -5.95 0.15
C TYR A 530 -1.31 -6.21 -0.10
N SER A 531 -1.66 -6.71 -1.28
CA SER A 531 -3.05 -6.97 -1.67
C SER A 531 -3.18 -8.30 -2.39
N LEU A 532 -4.30 -8.98 -2.16
CA LEU A 532 -4.78 -10.16 -2.88
C LEU A 532 -5.35 -9.82 -4.27
N GLY A 533 -5.21 -8.58 -4.73
CA GLY A 533 -5.64 -8.12 -6.05
C GLY A 533 -7.13 -7.73 -6.11
N ASN A 534 -7.53 -7.16 -7.24
CA ASN A 534 -8.85 -6.56 -7.41
C ASN A 534 -9.99 -7.57 -7.25
N GLU A 535 -9.82 -8.83 -7.69
CA GLU A 535 -10.84 -9.87 -7.55
C GLU A 535 -11.18 -10.15 -6.08
N ALA A 536 -10.18 -10.14 -5.19
CA ALA A 536 -10.38 -10.30 -3.76
C ALA A 536 -11.03 -9.06 -3.12
N ALA A 537 -10.72 -7.86 -3.63
CA ALA A 537 -11.33 -6.60 -3.17
C ALA A 537 -12.78 -6.42 -3.65
N GLU A 538 -13.15 -6.97 -4.81
CA GLU A 538 -14.51 -6.96 -5.35
C GLU A 538 -15.39 -8.07 -4.76
N MET A 539 -14.81 -9.23 -4.40
CA MET A 539 -15.54 -10.35 -3.79
C MET A 539 -15.59 -10.28 -2.26
N GLY A 540 -14.63 -9.62 -1.62
CA GLY A 540 -14.43 -9.65 -0.18
C GLY A 540 -13.90 -10.99 0.35
N ILE A 541 -13.23 -10.95 1.51
CA ILE A 541 -12.71 -12.13 2.23
C ILE A 541 -13.61 -12.46 3.43
N ILE A 542 -14.10 -13.70 3.51
CA ILE A 542 -14.89 -14.20 4.64
C ILE A 542 -13.98 -14.69 5.78
N ALA A 543 -12.92 -15.44 5.44
CA ALA A 543 -12.04 -16.10 6.40
C ALA A 543 -10.63 -16.27 5.83
N ALA A 544 -9.65 -16.47 6.70
CA ALA A 544 -8.30 -16.87 6.28
C ALA A 544 -7.62 -17.79 7.31
N ARG A 545 -6.51 -18.39 6.87
CA ARG A 545 -5.54 -19.13 7.69
C ARG A 545 -4.16 -18.63 7.34
N ILE A 546 -3.46 -18.09 8.33
CA ILE A 546 -2.07 -17.61 8.22
C ILE A 546 -1.17 -18.69 8.82
N HIS A 547 -0.09 -19.03 8.10
CA HIS A 547 0.96 -19.94 8.57
C HIS A 547 2.33 -19.26 8.41
N GLU A 548 3.38 -19.85 8.98
CA GLU A 548 4.70 -19.21 9.06
C GLU A 548 5.25 -18.70 7.72
N SER A 549 4.94 -19.40 6.63
CA SER A 549 5.44 -19.20 5.26
C SER A 549 4.40 -18.63 4.27
N GLY A 550 3.21 -18.20 4.70
CA GLY A 550 2.19 -17.63 3.81
C GLY A 550 0.79 -17.56 4.41
N LEU A 551 -0.21 -17.39 3.55
CA LEU A 551 -1.62 -17.47 3.96
C LEU A 551 -2.52 -18.05 2.87
N VAL A 552 -3.66 -18.60 3.30
CA VAL A 552 -4.79 -18.92 2.43
C VAL A 552 -5.97 -18.04 2.85
N ALA A 553 -6.59 -17.35 1.89
CA ALA A 553 -7.80 -16.57 2.07
C ALA A 553 -8.99 -17.24 1.37
N PHE A 554 -10.18 -17.11 1.96
CA PHE A 554 -11.43 -17.66 1.44
C PHE A 554 -12.40 -16.51 1.13
N THR A 555 -12.77 -16.37 -0.14
CA THR A 555 -13.56 -15.24 -0.64
C THR A 555 -15.07 -15.46 -0.46
N SER A 556 -15.88 -14.41 -0.63
CA SER A 556 -17.35 -14.54 -0.61
C SER A 556 -17.92 -15.35 -1.79
N SER A 557 -17.14 -15.58 -2.86
CA SER A 557 -17.52 -16.49 -3.96
C SER A 557 -17.13 -17.95 -3.70
N LEU A 558 -16.72 -18.28 -2.46
CA LEU A 558 -16.29 -19.61 -2.02
C LEU A 558 -15.02 -20.11 -2.74
N THR A 559 -14.18 -19.20 -3.23
CA THR A 559 -12.87 -19.51 -3.81
C THR A 559 -11.75 -19.38 -2.77
N LEU A 560 -10.73 -20.24 -2.90
CA LEU A 560 -9.53 -20.23 -2.07
C LEU A 560 -8.38 -19.57 -2.83
N LEU A 561 -7.71 -18.62 -2.18
CA LEU A 561 -6.56 -17.87 -2.71
C LEU A 561 -5.33 -18.10 -1.81
N GLU A 562 -4.29 -18.71 -2.35
CA GLU A 562 -2.99 -18.92 -1.69
C GLU A 562 -2.04 -17.73 -1.96
N VAL A 563 -1.40 -17.22 -0.92
CA VAL A 563 -0.22 -16.34 -1.02
C VAL A 563 1.01 -17.09 -0.52
N LYS A 564 1.97 -17.32 -1.41
CA LYS A 564 3.26 -17.94 -1.09
C LYS A 564 4.24 -16.87 -0.60
N GLY A 565 4.79 -17.08 0.59
CA GLY A 565 5.76 -16.18 1.19
C GLY A 565 5.16 -14.82 1.58
N TRP A 566 6.05 -13.90 1.93
CA TRP A 566 5.72 -12.62 2.53
C TRP A 566 6.23 -11.41 1.72
N GLU A 567 6.47 -11.62 0.42
CA GLU A 567 7.09 -10.65 -0.50
C GLU A 567 6.09 -9.88 -1.37
N GLY A 568 4.79 -10.14 -1.22
CA GLY A 568 3.74 -9.53 -2.04
C GLY A 568 3.54 -10.20 -3.41
N GLY A 569 3.81 -11.50 -3.50
CA GLY A 569 3.57 -12.28 -4.71
C GLY A 569 2.09 -12.29 -5.12
N LYS A 570 1.82 -12.47 -6.43
CA LYS A 570 0.44 -12.58 -6.93
C LYS A 570 -0.22 -13.83 -6.31
N PRO A 571 -1.45 -13.72 -5.74
CA PRO A 571 -2.13 -14.87 -5.19
C PRO A 571 -2.50 -15.88 -6.28
N LEU A 572 -2.53 -17.14 -5.88
CA LEU A 572 -2.87 -18.29 -6.73
C LEU A 572 -4.22 -18.84 -6.28
N ALA A 573 -5.17 -18.95 -7.22
CA ALA A 573 -6.43 -19.65 -6.94
C ALA A 573 -6.19 -21.16 -6.87
N LEU A 574 -6.70 -21.80 -5.82
CA LEU A 574 -6.69 -23.26 -5.68
C LEU A 574 -7.83 -23.90 -6.49
N SER A 575 -7.80 -25.23 -6.61
CA SER A 575 -8.84 -26.01 -7.30
C SER A 575 -10.23 -25.74 -6.71
N ASN A 576 -11.25 -25.59 -7.55
CA ASN A 576 -12.60 -25.27 -7.09
C ASN A 576 -13.30 -26.52 -6.49
N PRO A 577 -13.68 -26.52 -5.20
CA PRO A 577 -14.36 -27.66 -4.57
C PRO A 577 -15.86 -27.77 -4.90
N GLY A 578 -16.44 -26.83 -5.66
CA GLY A 578 -17.84 -26.89 -6.10
C GLY A 578 -18.85 -26.60 -4.98
N LEU A 579 -18.47 -25.84 -3.97
CA LEU A 579 -19.29 -25.55 -2.80
C LEU A 579 -20.52 -24.71 -3.14
N SER A 580 -21.64 -25.03 -2.47
CA SER A 580 -22.89 -24.25 -2.50
C SER A 580 -23.03 -23.30 -1.31
N GLN A 581 -22.30 -23.56 -0.23
CA GLN A 581 -22.30 -22.80 1.03
C GLN A 581 -20.90 -22.86 1.67
N PRO A 582 -20.55 -21.93 2.59
CA PRO A 582 -19.29 -22.00 3.33
C PRO A 582 -19.12 -23.33 4.09
N PRO A 583 -17.88 -23.85 4.23
CA PRO A 583 -17.62 -25.06 5.02
C PRO A 583 -17.84 -24.80 6.52
N HIS A 584 -18.23 -25.83 7.27
CA HIS A 584 -18.48 -25.74 8.72
C HIS A 584 -17.20 -25.38 9.50
N SER A 585 -16.07 -25.89 9.04
CA SER A 585 -14.73 -25.60 9.54
C SER A 585 -13.70 -25.90 8.46
N TRP A 586 -12.50 -25.33 8.60
CA TRP A 586 -11.40 -25.61 7.67
C TRP A 586 -10.03 -25.36 8.29
N ALA A 587 -9.04 -26.05 7.76
CA ALA A 587 -7.63 -26.00 8.14
C ALA A 587 -6.71 -26.02 6.92
N VAL A 588 -5.45 -25.67 7.13
CA VAL A 588 -4.40 -25.64 6.10
C VAL A 588 -3.22 -26.48 6.57
N ILE A 589 -2.67 -27.30 5.69
CA ILE A 589 -1.39 -27.99 5.88
C ILE A 589 -0.34 -27.25 5.02
N PRO A 590 0.67 -26.61 5.66
CA PRO A 590 1.75 -25.93 4.95
C PRO A 590 2.53 -26.84 3.98
N PRO A 591 3.11 -26.29 2.89
CA PRO A 591 3.77 -27.07 1.83
C PRO A 591 5.05 -27.78 2.32
N ASP A 592 5.60 -27.34 3.45
CA ASP A 592 6.76 -27.96 4.08
C ASP A 592 6.42 -29.29 4.77
N LEU A 593 5.14 -29.53 5.06
CA LEU A 593 4.60 -30.73 5.71
C LEU A 593 3.88 -31.69 4.73
N THR A 594 3.53 -31.24 3.52
CA THR A 594 2.91 -32.09 2.48
C THR A 594 3.94 -32.81 1.62
N ILE A 595 3.56 -33.97 1.06
CA ILE A 595 4.41 -34.74 0.14
C ILE A 595 4.50 -34.05 -1.23
N SER A 596 3.41 -33.39 -1.67
CA SER A 596 3.32 -32.67 -2.94
C SER A 596 4.13 -31.37 -2.98
N ARG A 597 4.55 -30.84 -1.83
CA ARG A 597 5.11 -29.47 -1.70
C ARG A 597 4.15 -28.38 -2.16
N HIS A 598 2.84 -28.64 -2.06
CA HIS A 598 1.78 -27.68 -2.27
C HIS A 598 1.01 -27.47 -0.97
N VAL A 599 0.41 -26.29 -0.80
CA VAL A 599 -0.54 -26.05 0.28
C VAL A 599 -1.75 -26.96 0.06
N GLU A 600 -2.12 -27.70 1.09
CA GLU A 600 -3.31 -28.54 1.12
C GLU A 600 -4.34 -27.95 2.08
N VAL A 601 -5.56 -27.75 1.62
CA VAL A 601 -6.65 -27.15 2.38
C VAL A 601 -7.72 -28.20 2.66
N LEU A 602 -8.03 -28.40 3.94
CA LEU A 602 -9.04 -29.35 4.40
C LEU A 602 -10.34 -28.62 4.74
N LEU A 603 -11.45 -29.01 4.12
CA LEU A 603 -12.76 -28.36 4.22
C LEU A 603 -13.81 -29.32 4.78
N SER A 604 -14.45 -28.99 5.91
CA SER A 604 -15.57 -29.76 6.50
C SER A 604 -16.88 -29.42 5.79
N VAL A 605 -17.39 -30.35 4.97
CA VAL A 605 -18.57 -30.15 4.12
C VAL A 605 -19.54 -31.30 4.34
N ASP A 606 -20.78 -30.98 4.73
CA ASP A 606 -21.82 -31.95 5.09
C ASP A 606 -21.29 -33.08 6.02
N ALA A 607 -21.24 -34.33 5.57
CA ALA A 607 -20.75 -35.46 6.36
C ALA A 607 -19.26 -35.80 6.14
N THR A 608 -18.57 -35.08 5.25
CA THR A 608 -17.24 -35.43 4.72
C THR A 608 -16.22 -34.30 4.86
N VAL A 609 -14.97 -34.59 4.47
CA VAL A 609 -13.90 -33.61 4.31
C VAL A 609 -13.45 -33.62 2.85
N TYR A 610 -13.30 -32.44 2.25
CA TYR A 610 -12.60 -32.26 0.98
C TYR A 610 -11.15 -31.86 1.25
N SER A 611 -10.22 -32.50 0.56
CA SER A 611 -8.85 -31.98 0.40
C SER A 611 -8.77 -31.20 -0.91
N VAL A 612 -8.15 -30.03 -0.87
CA VAL A 612 -8.04 -29.10 -2.01
C VAL A 612 -6.62 -28.58 -2.09
N ASP A 613 -5.97 -28.74 -3.24
CA ASP A 613 -4.67 -28.16 -3.53
C ASP A 613 -4.69 -27.36 -4.86
N THR A 614 -3.51 -27.01 -5.39
CA THR A 614 -3.37 -26.28 -6.65
C THR A 614 -3.70 -27.10 -7.92
N LEU A 615 -3.86 -28.42 -7.81
CA LEU A 615 -3.99 -29.36 -8.93
C LEU A 615 -5.35 -30.07 -8.94
N GLU A 616 -5.86 -30.48 -7.78
CA GLU A 616 -7.13 -31.17 -7.64
C GLU A 616 -7.94 -30.78 -6.40
N SER A 617 -9.20 -31.22 -6.38
CA SER A 617 -10.08 -31.19 -5.21
C SER A 617 -10.73 -32.57 -5.06
N ALA A 618 -10.47 -33.24 -3.95
CA ALA A 618 -10.84 -34.62 -3.70
C ALA A 618 -11.66 -34.77 -2.41
N ASP A 619 -12.90 -35.25 -2.56
CA ASP A 619 -13.72 -35.73 -1.44
C ASP A 619 -13.11 -37.01 -0.83
N GLN A 620 -12.83 -36.96 0.47
CA GLN A 620 -12.24 -38.07 1.24
C GLN A 620 -13.29 -39.10 1.68
N ARG A 621 -14.57 -38.88 1.35
CA ARG A 621 -15.71 -39.81 1.52
C ARG A 621 -15.92 -40.29 2.95
N LEU A 622 -15.71 -39.40 3.91
CA LEU A 622 -16.06 -39.67 5.30
C LEU A 622 -17.58 -39.61 5.50
N SER A 623 -18.05 -40.26 6.56
CA SER A 623 -19.47 -40.39 6.91
C SER A 623 -19.79 -40.01 8.35
N ARG A 624 -18.84 -39.35 9.03
CA ARG A 624 -18.91 -38.99 10.47
C ARG A 624 -19.02 -37.48 10.73
N GLY A 625 -19.02 -36.65 9.70
CA GLY A 625 -19.23 -35.20 9.82
C GLY A 625 -20.71 -34.84 10.06
N PRO A 626 -21.03 -33.54 10.19
CA PRO A 626 -20.12 -32.41 10.05
C PRO A 626 -19.11 -32.29 11.19
N PHE A 627 -17.96 -31.68 10.87
CA PHE A 627 -16.90 -31.38 11.83
C PHE A 627 -16.88 -29.88 12.15
N THR A 628 -16.89 -29.54 13.44
CA THR A 628 -16.77 -28.17 13.96
C THR A 628 -15.33 -27.68 14.00
N HIS A 629 -14.36 -28.60 14.14
CA HIS A 629 -12.93 -28.30 14.16
C HIS A 629 -12.16 -29.32 13.33
N LEU A 630 -11.16 -28.81 12.61
CA LEU A 630 -10.14 -29.52 11.84
C LEU A 630 -8.79 -29.00 12.34
N SER A 631 -7.91 -29.87 12.83
CA SER A 631 -6.60 -29.47 13.36
C SER A 631 -5.53 -30.50 12.96
N PRO A 632 -4.64 -30.17 12.00
CA PRO A 632 -3.55 -31.07 11.59
C PRO A 632 -2.41 -31.06 12.62
N SER A 633 -1.72 -32.19 12.78
CA SER A 633 -0.58 -32.31 13.68
C SER A 633 0.64 -31.52 13.17
N PRO A 634 1.59 -31.10 14.06
CA PRO A 634 2.79 -30.34 13.67
C PRO A 634 3.64 -30.99 12.57
N ASN A 635 3.61 -32.32 12.46
CA ASN A 635 4.33 -33.08 11.45
C ASN A 635 3.51 -33.41 10.18
N GLY A 636 2.26 -32.94 10.08
CA GLY A 636 1.35 -33.18 8.95
C GLY A 636 0.82 -34.61 8.78
N LYS A 637 1.07 -35.53 9.72
CA LYS A 637 0.75 -36.97 9.58
C LYS A 637 -0.58 -37.41 10.19
N SER A 638 -1.10 -36.64 11.13
CA SER A 638 -2.35 -36.91 11.85
C SER A 638 -3.27 -35.70 11.80
N LEU A 639 -4.57 -35.94 11.96
CA LEU A 639 -5.61 -34.92 11.91
C LEU A 639 -6.61 -35.16 13.05
N ALA A 640 -6.85 -34.13 13.86
CA ALA A 640 -7.88 -34.12 14.88
C ALA A 640 -9.17 -33.51 14.31
N LEU A 641 -10.26 -34.27 14.42
CA LEU A 641 -11.59 -33.96 13.92
C LEU A 641 -12.56 -33.88 15.10
N LEU A 642 -13.22 -32.75 15.32
CA LEU A 642 -14.30 -32.66 16.31
C LEU A 642 -15.65 -32.67 15.61
N THR A 643 -16.50 -33.65 15.90
CA THR A 643 -17.86 -33.74 15.34
C THR A 643 -18.83 -32.79 16.07
N PHE A 644 -19.95 -32.47 15.42
CA PHE A 644 -21.06 -31.76 16.07
C PHE A 644 -21.69 -32.53 17.26
N SER A 645 -21.43 -33.84 17.39
CA SER A 645 -21.87 -34.63 18.55
C SER A 645 -20.93 -34.54 19.76
N GLY A 646 -19.83 -33.77 19.68
CA GLY A 646 -18.82 -33.71 20.74
C GLY A 646 -17.85 -34.89 20.77
N THR A 647 -17.75 -35.64 19.66
CA THR A 647 -16.78 -36.73 19.55
C THR A 647 -15.50 -36.20 18.90
N LEU A 648 -14.41 -36.21 19.65
CA LEU A 648 -13.07 -35.98 19.14
C LEU A 648 -12.56 -37.28 18.48
N TRP A 649 -12.24 -37.23 17.20
CA TRP A 649 -11.79 -38.34 16.40
C TRP A 649 -10.44 -38.01 15.76
N VAL A 650 -9.42 -38.80 16.05
CA VAL A 650 -8.06 -38.62 15.53
C VAL A 650 -7.82 -39.65 14.43
N VAL A 651 -7.42 -39.18 13.26
CA VAL A 651 -7.14 -40.01 12.08
C VAL A 651 -5.75 -39.69 11.50
N SER A 652 -5.23 -40.55 10.61
CA SER A 652 -4.12 -40.17 9.73
C SER A 652 -4.58 -39.17 8.66
N THR A 653 -3.68 -38.31 8.18
CA THR A 653 -4.02 -37.28 7.18
C THR A 653 -4.45 -37.85 5.82
N ASP A 654 -4.07 -39.09 5.51
CA ASP A 654 -4.56 -39.85 4.34
C ASP A 654 -5.96 -40.48 4.56
N PHE A 655 -6.57 -40.24 5.72
CA PHE A 655 -7.86 -40.77 6.18
C PHE A 655 -7.96 -42.31 6.22
N GLN A 656 -6.85 -43.04 6.05
CA GLN A 656 -6.85 -44.51 5.99
C GLN A 656 -6.90 -45.17 7.38
N ARG A 657 -6.49 -44.47 8.45
CA ARG A 657 -6.37 -45.04 9.80
C ARG A 657 -7.09 -44.18 10.82
N SER A 658 -8.02 -44.80 11.55
CA SER A 658 -8.53 -44.26 12.82
C SER A 658 -7.50 -44.54 13.91
N LEU A 659 -7.05 -43.50 14.62
CA LEU A 659 -6.00 -43.56 15.63
C LEU A 659 -6.56 -43.54 17.05
N ALA A 660 -7.48 -42.60 17.34
CA ALA A 660 -8.13 -42.48 18.65
C ALA A 660 -9.54 -41.88 18.53
N GLU A 661 -10.41 -42.13 19.51
CA GLU A 661 -11.76 -41.57 19.60
C GLU A 661 -12.08 -41.25 21.07
N PHE A 662 -12.61 -40.07 21.36
CA PHE A 662 -12.88 -39.59 22.71
C PHE A 662 -14.16 -38.73 22.76
N ASP A 663 -15.03 -38.95 23.74
CA ASP A 663 -16.29 -38.21 23.89
C ASP A 663 -16.13 -37.03 24.86
N THR A 664 -16.04 -35.81 24.32
CA THR A 664 -15.86 -34.59 25.11
C THR A 664 -17.08 -34.22 25.94
N THR A 665 -18.27 -34.79 25.65
CA THR A 665 -19.50 -34.52 26.42
C THR A 665 -19.51 -35.21 27.78
N THR A 666 -18.66 -36.22 27.97
CA THR A 666 -18.52 -36.96 29.24
C THR A 666 -17.70 -36.23 30.30
N VAL A 667 -17.03 -35.13 29.93
CA VAL A 667 -16.08 -34.41 30.78
C VAL A 667 -16.83 -33.59 31.84
N PRO A 668 -16.66 -33.87 33.15
CA PRO A 668 -17.40 -33.16 34.19
C PRO A 668 -16.87 -31.74 34.38
N GLY A 669 -17.78 -30.77 34.52
CA GLY A 669 -17.44 -29.38 34.84
C GLY A 669 -17.25 -28.45 33.64
N THR A 670 -17.27 -28.97 32.40
CA THR A 670 -17.27 -28.14 31.20
C THR A 670 -18.66 -27.51 30.97
N VAL A 671 -18.70 -26.21 30.66
CA VAL A 671 -19.92 -25.48 30.32
C VAL A 671 -19.65 -24.62 29.09
N GLY A 672 -20.53 -24.70 28.09
CA GLY A 672 -20.39 -24.00 26.82
C GLY A 672 -19.66 -24.82 25.74
N ASP A 673 -19.52 -24.21 24.57
CA ASP A 673 -18.92 -24.84 23.38
C ASP A 673 -17.40 -24.89 23.48
N ILE A 674 -16.79 -25.85 22.77
CA ILE A 674 -15.34 -25.96 22.64
C ILE A 674 -14.80 -24.77 21.83
N ARG A 675 -13.73 -24.15 22.33
CA ARG A 675 -13.11 -22.94 21.77
C ARG A 675 -12.00 -23.24 20.77
N GLN A 676 -11.13 -24.20 21.08
CA GLN A 676 -10.05 -24.67 20.21
C GLN A 676 -9.81 -26.18 20.36
N VAL A 677 -9.24 -26.76 19.30
CA VAL A 677 -8.68 -28.11 19.27
C VAL A 677 -7.26 -27.98 18.71
N GLU A 678 -6.25 -28.09 19.56
CA GLU A 678 -4.84 -27.88 19.24
C GLU A 678 -4.03 -29.15 19.53
N TRP A 679 -2.82 -29.25 19.00
CA TRP A 679 -1.94 -30.40 19.24
C TRP A 679 -0.87 -30.08 20.29
N CYS A 680 -0.62 -31.05 21.17
CA CYS A 680 0.47 -31.04 22.14
C CYS A 680 1.60 -31.94 21.61
N GLY A 681 2.53 -31.35 20.87
CA GLY A 681 3.46 -32.11 20.04
C GLY A 681 2.69 -32.94 19.00
N ASN A 682 3.04 -34.21 18.80
CA ASN A 682 2.42 -35.04 17.76
C ASN A 682 1.58 -36.21 18.30
N ASP A 683 1.48 -36.36 19.62
CA ASP A 683 0.92 -37.57 20.27
C ASP A 683 -0.43 -37.33 20.97
N ALA A 684 -0.74 -36.07 21.35
CA ALA A 684 -1.89 -35.75 22.20
C ALA A 684 -2.59 -34.47 21.70
N VAL A 685 -3.89 -34.38 21.97
CA VAL A 685 -4.76 -33.30 21.51
C VAL A 685 -5.29 -32.51 22.70
N LEU A 686 -5.16 -31.19 22.65
CA LEU A 686 -5.66 -30.24 23.63
C LEU A 686 -7.03 -29.72 23.20
N VAL A 687 -8.00 -29.74 24.10
CA VAL A 687 -9.36 -29.21 23.90
C VAL A 687 -9.61 -28.12 24.95
N THR A 688 -10.11 -26.94 24.53
CA THR A 688 -10.25 -25.77 25.42
C THR A 688 -11.70 -25.30 25.57
N TRP A 689 -12.03 -24.84 26.78
CA TRP A 689 -13.26 -24.16 27.19
C TRP A 689 -12.92 -22.88 27.97
N ASP A 690 -13.93 -22.10 28.37
CA ASP A 690 -13.76 -20.77 29.01
C ASP A 690 -13.00 -20.76 30.33
N THR A 691 -12.90 -21.88 31.04
CA THR A 691 -12.19 -21.99 32.35
C THR A 691 -11.39 -23.28 32.51
N MET A 692 -11.35 -24.11 31.47
CA MET A 692 -10.82 -25.47 31.54
C MET A 692 -10.12 -25.86 30.24
N VAL A 693 -9.02 -26.58 30.37
CA VAL A 693 -8.26 -27.17 29.29
C VAL A 693 -8.10 -28.67 29.57
N LEU A 694 -8.39 -29.50 28.58
CA LEU A 694 -8.28 -30.95 28.63
C LEU A 694 -7.22 -31.42 27.64
N LEU A 695 -6.19 -32.10 28.11
CA LEU A 695 -5.26 -32.83 27.25
C LEU A 695 -5.74 -34.28 27.13
N VAL A 696 -6.01 -34.73 25.91
CA VAL A 696 -6.42 -36.10 25.55
C VAL A 696 -5.23 -36.81 24.93
N GLY A 697 -4.77 -37.88 25.59
CA GLY A 697 -3.68 -38.73 25.11
C GLY A 697 -4.11 -39.72 24.02
N PRO A 698 -3.16 -40.38 23.34
CA PRO A 698 -3.43 -41.24 22.20
C PRO A 698 -4.21 -42.53 22.56
N PHE A 699 -4.31 -42.86 23.84
CA PHE A 699 -5.05 -44.02 24.36
C PHE A 699 -6.35 -43.64 25.09
N GLY A 700 -6.76 -42.36 25.03
CA GLY A 700 -7.96 -41.85 25.70
C GLY A 700 -7.76 -41.39 27.15
N ASP A 701 -6.55 -41.53 27.71
CA ASP A 701 -6.18 -40.95 29.00
C ASP A 701 -6.29 -39.42 28.97
N THR A 702 -6.72 -38.79 30.07
CA THR A 702 -6.93 -37.32 30.12
C THR A 702 -6.22 -36.63 31.27
N LEU A 703 -5.70 -35.43 31.02
CA LEU A 703 -5.22 -34.49 32.04
C LEU A 703 -6.02 -33.18 31.98
N GLN A 704 -6.32 -32.59 33.14
CA GLN A 704 -7.17 -31.41 33.29
C GLN A 704 -6.40 -30.24 33.90
N TYR A 705 -6.55 -29.07 33.31
CA TYR A 705 -5.95 -27.81 33.75
C TYR A 705 -7.06 -26.75 33.87
N PHE A 706 -7.03 -25.95 34.94
CA PHE A 706 -8.08 -24.98 35.24
C PHE A 706 -7.52 -23.55 35.20
N TYR A 707 -8.27 -22.64 34.60
CA TYR A 707 -7.89 -21.26 34.36
C TYR A 707 -8.96 -20.29 34.84
N SER A 708 -8.55 -19.11 35.31
CA SER A 708 -9.43 -18.06 35.84
C SER A 708 -10.29 -17.36 34.77
N GLY A 709 -10.15 -17.73 33.50
CA GLY A 709 -10.83 -17.15 32.35
C GLY A 709 -10.33 -17.79 31.05
N PRO A 710 -10.84 -17.32 29.88
CA PRO A 710 -10.56 -17.96 28.60
C PRO A 710 -9.07 -17.87 28.26
N VAL A 711 -8.57 -18.95 27.65
CA VAL A 711 -7.17 -19.10 27.23
C VAL A 711 -7.08 -19.28 25.72
N PHE A 712 -5.92 -18.92 25.16
CA PHE A 712 -5.57 -19.19 23.77
C PHE A 712 -4.47 -20.24 23.72
N ALA A 713 -4.72 -21.35 23.01
CA ALA A 713 -3.76 -22.42 22.82
C ALA A 713 -3.02 -22.26 21.47
N ILE A 714 -1.73 -22.57 21.46
CA ILE A 714 -0.85 -22.54 20.29
C ILE A 714 -0.10 -23.87 20.21
N THR A 715 -0.35 -24.60 19.14
CA THR A 715 0.35 -25.85 18.80
C THR A 715 1.85 -25.59 18.55
N GLU A 716 2.73 -26.33 19.23
CA GLU A 716 4.20 -26.26 19.08
C GLU A 716 4.80 -27.66 18.79
N SER A 717 6.06 -27.73 18.33
CA SER A 717 6.61 -28.98 17.78
C SER A 717 6.72 -30.14 18.79
N ASP A 718 6.92 -29.81 20.06
CA ASP A 718 7.18 -30.70 21.20
C ASP A 718 6.17 -30.53 22.35
N GLY A 719 5.20 -29.62 22.20
CA GLY A 719 4.18 -29.34 23.23
C GLY A 719 3.06 -28.44 22.71
N VAL A 720 2.38 -27.76 23.63
CA VAL A 720 1.36 -26.74 23.35
C VAL A 720 1.50 -25.62 24.36
N ARG A 721 1.42 -24.37 23.89
CA ARG A 721 1.50 -23.17 24.73
C ARG A 721 0.09 -22.66 25.00
N VAL A 722 -0.23 -22.46 26.28
CA VAL A 722 -1.54 -22.00 26.74
C VAL A 722 -1.38 -20.62 27.36
N ILE A 723 -1.94 -19.61 26.71
CA ILE A 723 -1.83 -18.20 27.08
C ILE A 723 -3.14 -17.76 27.71
N GLY A 724 -3.11 -17.45 29.01
CA GLY A 724 -4.21 -16.83 29.75
C GLY A 724 -3.98 -15.32 29.97
N ALA A 725 -4.89 -14.70 30.70
CA ALA A 725 -4.79 -13.27 31.05
C ALA A 725 -3.61 -12.94 31.99
N GLU A 726 -3.17 -13.93 32.78
CA GLU A 726 -2.14 -13.77 33.83
C GLU A 726 -0.98 -14.77 33.72
N THR A 727 -1.15 -15.88 32.97
CA THR A 727 -0.16 -16.97 32.84
C THR A 727 0.13 -17.32 31.39
N CYS A 728 1.30 -17.91 31.16
CA CYS A 728 1.71 -18.48 29.87
C CYS A 728 2.37 -19.81 30.17
N ASP A 729 1.59 -20.89 30.06
CA ASP A 729 2.02 -22.23 30.42
C ASP A 729 2.46 -23.00 29.17
N PHE A 730 3.49 -23.84 29.31
CA PHE A 730 3.91 -24.76 28.27
C PHE A 730 3.66 -26.19 28.72
N ILE A 731 2.75 -26.88 28.05
CA ILE A 731 2.37 -28.26 28.32
C ILE A 731 3.10 -29.14 27.30
N GLN A 732 3.93 -30.07 27.78
CA GLN A 732 4.64 -31.03 26.93
C GLN A 732 4.60 -32.43 27.54
N LYS A 733 4.75 -33.44 26.68
CA LYS A 733 5.04 -34.81 27.10
C LYS A 733 6.43 -34.83 27.75
N VAL A 734 6.55 -35.40 28.97
CA VAL A 734 7.85 -35.49 29.65
C VAL A 734 8.85 -36.25 28.77
N PRO A 735 10.00 -35.65 28.40
CA PRO A 735 10.95 -36.29 27.49
C PRO A 735 11.52 -37.60 28.01
N ALA A 736 11.77 -38.55 27.11
CA ALA A 736 12.18 -39.91 27.45
C ALA A 736 13.46 -39.96 28.30
N SER A 737 14.45 -39.14 27.98
CA SER A 737 15.72 -39.03 28.73
C SER A 737 15.53 -38.52 30.17
N SER A 738 14.72 -37.48 30.37
CA SER A 738 14.32 -37.01 31.71
C SER A 738 13.56 -38.09 32.48
N VAL A 739 12.67 -38.87 31.81
CA VAL A 739 12.01 -40.03 32.43
C VAL A 739 13.03 -41.11 32.82
N SER A 740 13.96 -41.47 31.93
CA SER A 740 15.00 -42.46 32.20
C SER A 740 15.83 -42.11 33.43
N VAL A 741 16.21 -40.83 33.62
CA VAL A 741 17.03 -40.39 34.75
C VAL A 741 16.21 -40.18 36.04
N PHE A 742 15.06 -39.50 35.98
CA PHE A 742 14.36 -39.01 37.17
C PHE A 742 13.13 -39.82 37.61
N ARG A 743 12.65 -40.79 36.82
CA ARG A 743 11.50 -41.61 37.22
C ARG A 743 11.81 -42.33 38.55
N PRO A 744 10.97 -42.19 39.60
CA PRO A 744 11.19 -42.89 40.86
C PRO A 744 11.30 -44.41 40.66
N GLY A 745 12.38 -45.00 41.18
CA GLY A 745 12.68 -46.42 41.00
C GLY A 745 13.23 -46.80 39.61
N SER A 746 13.64 -45.84 38.78
CA SER A 746 14.31 -46.13 37.51
C SER A 746 15.61 -46.91 37.73
N THR A 747 15.77 -47.98 36.96
CA THR A 747 17.00 -48.81 36.90
C THR A 747 17.72 -48.64 35.56
N SER A 748 17.48 -47.53 34.85
CA SER A 748 18.20 -47.23 33.61
C SER A 748 19.70 -46.99 33.89
N PRO A 749 20.60 -47.26 32.93
CA PRO A 749 22.01 -46.88 33.07
C PRO A 749 22.21 -45.41 33.44
N SER A 750 21.35 -44.52 32.93
CA SER A 750 21.40 -43.07 33.12
C SER A 750 20.96 -42.63 34.52
N ALA A 751 19.94 -43.28 35.11
CA ALA A 751 19.57 -43.08 36.51
C ALA A 751 20.68 -43.57 37.45
N ILE A 752 21.26 -44.74 37.14
CA ILE A 752 22.38 -45.30 37.92
C ILE A 752 23.63 -44.42 37.81
N LEU A 753 23.93 -43.86 36.63
CA LEU A 753 25.02 -42.88 36.44
C LEU A 753 24.78 -41.61 37.27
N TYR A 754 23.56 -41.10 37.26
CA TYR A 754 23.18 -39.91 38.01
C TYR A 754 23.27 -40.11 39.53
N ASP A 755 22.80 -41.25 40.04
CA ASP A 755 22.98 -41.62 41.46
C ASP A 755 24.46 -41.87 41.79
N ALA A 756 25.21 -42.57 40.93
CA ALA A 756 26.65 -42.76 41.12
C ALA A 756 27.41 -41.42 41.24
N TRP A 757 27.04 -40.42 40.42
CA TRP A 757 27.57 -39.06 40.54
C TRP A 757 27.15 -38.36 41.85
N GLU A 758 25.92 -38.54 42.32
CA GLU A 758 25.48 -37.96 43.60
C GLU A 758 26.20 -38.65 44.78
N GLN A 759 26.35 -39.96 44.74
CA GLN A 759 27.13 -40.75 45.70
C GLN A 759 28.61 -40.34 45.71
N PHE A 760 29.22 -40.12 44.54
CA PHE A 760 30.58 -39.59 44.40
C PHE A 760 30.70 -38.19 45.02
N SER A 761 29.71 -37.32 44.77
CA SER A 761 29.63 -35.98 45.35
C SER A 761 29.51 -36.01 46.89
N LYS A 762 28.87 -37.06 47.44
CA LYS A 762 28.81 -37.39 48.88
C LYS A 762 30.05 -38.15 49.39
N ARG A 763 31.08 -38.35 48.56
CA ARG A 763 32.32 -39.12 48.84
C ARG A 763 32.07 -40.59 49.24
N SER A 764 31.00 -41.20 48.72
CA SER A 764 30.69 -42.61 48.97
C SER A 764 31.45 -43.53 48.00
N PRO A 765 32.06 -44.64 48.46
CA PRO A 765 32.73 -45.60 47.57
C PRO A 765 31.77 -46.36 46.65
N LYS A 766 30.47 -46.39 46.98
CA LYS A 766 29.42 -47.05 46.18
C LYS A 766 29.32 -46.52 44.74
N ALA A 767 29.77 -45.30 44.49
CA ALA A 767 29.82 -44.72 43.15
C ALA A 767 30.66 -45.56 42.16
N ASP A 768 31.77 -46.15 42.60
CA ASP A 768 32.62 -46.99 41.75
C ASP A 768 31.96 -48.34 41.43
N GLU A 769 31.24 -48.92 42.39
CA GLU A 769 30.42 -50.13 42.20
C GLU A 769 29.31 -49.88 41.17
N SER A 770 28.58 -48.76 41.30
CA SER A 770 27.53 -48.35 40.36
C SER A 770 28.07 -48.10 38.94
N ILE A 771 29.21 -47.43 38.78
CA ILE A 771 29.84 -47.22 37.47
C ILE A 771 30.31 -48.54 36.83
N ARG A 772 30.88 -49.47 37.61
CA ARG A 772 31.27 -50.80 37.10
C ARG A 772 30.06 -51.59 36.61
N ALA A 773 28.93 -51.51 37.30
CA ALA A 773 27.71 -52.23 36.93
C ALA A 773 27.15 -51.79 35.55
N ILE A 774 27.24 -50.50 35.22
CA ILE A 774 26.72 -49.95 33.95
C ILE A 774 27.78 -49.79 32.85
N ARG A 775 29.02 -50.22 33.06
CA ARG A 775 30.16 -49.98 32.15
C ARG A 775 29.88 -50.32 30.66
N PRO A 776 29.15 -51.40 30.29
CA PRO A 776 28.83 -51.68 28.88
C PRO A 776 27.97 -50.61 28.19
N GLU A 777 27.10 -49.94 28.94
CA GLU A 777 26.10 -48.98 28.44
C GLU A 777 26.44 -47.53 28.84
N LEU A 778 27.60 -47.31 29.50
CA LEU A 778 27.98 -46.04 30.09
C LEU A 778 28.08 -44.89 29.07
N ALA A 779 28.46 -45.15 27.82
CA ALA A 779 28.45 -44.13 26.77
C ALA A 779 27.03 -43.60 26.50
N ALA A 780 26.08 -44.50 26.25
CA ALA A 780 24.67 -44.16 26.06
C ALA A 780 24.07 -43.49 27.32
N ALA A 781 24.50 -43.91 28.52
CA ALA A 781 24.09 -43.28 29.77
C ALA A 781 24.58 -41.82 29.90
N VAL A 782 25.80 -41.54 29.45
CA VAL A 782 26.35 -40.17 29.37
C VAL A 782 25.58 -39.34 28.36
N ASP A 783 25.31 -39.89 27.18
CA ASP A 783 24.58 -39.20 26.10
C ASP A 783 23.12 -38.90 26.49
N GLU A 784 22.43 -39.83 27.14
CA GLU A 784 21.07 -39.62 27.64
C GLU A 784 21.04 -38.60 28.80
N CYS A 785 22.06 -38.55 29.66
CA CYS A 785 22.23 -37.46 30.63
C CYS A 785 22.47 -36.10 29.98
N ILE A 786 23.14 -36.06 28.81
CA ILE A 786 23.35 -34.83 28.04
C ILE A 786 22.04 -34.37 27.39
N ASP A 787 21.28 -35.26 26.73
CA ASP A 787 19.97 -34.91 26.16
C ASP A 787 19.00 -34.46 27.26
N ALA A 788 18.90 -35.20 28.37
CA ALA A 788 18.09 -34.80 29.53
C ALA A 788 18.44 -33.38 30.01
N ALA A 789 19.73 -33.02 30.05
CA ALA A 789 20.14 -31.67 30.42
C ALA A 789 19.58 -30.60 29.47
N GLY A 790 19.44 -30.90 28.18
CA GLY A 790 18.78 -30.04 27.19
C GLY A 790 17.28 -29.85 27.40
N ARG A 791 16.61 -30.87 27.95
CA ARG A 791 15.16 -30.88 28.19
C ARG A 791 14.73 -30.07 29.41
N GLU A 792 15.60 -30.00 30.42
CA GLU A 792 15.29 -29.30 31.67
C GLU A 792 15.34 -27.78 31.51
N TRP A 793 14.35 -27.09 32.09
CA TRP A 793 14.24 -25.63 32.02
C TRP A 793 15.11 -24.91 33.07
N GLU A 794 15.25 -25.49 34.26
CA GLU A 794 15.98 -24.84 35.36
C GLU A 794 17.51 -25.07 35.26
N PRO A 795 18.32 -24.00 35.40
CA PRO A 795 19.78 -24.12 35.48
C PRO A 795 20.31 -24.97 36.64
N TYR A 796 19.46 -25.33 37.61
CA TYR A 796 19.79 -26.27 38.68
C TYR A 796 19.93 -27.70 38.13
N TRP A 797 18.87 -28.24 37.51
CA TRP A 797 18.85 -29.62 36.98
C TRP A 797 19.82 -29.80 35.82
N GLN A 798 19.86 -28.85 34.89
CA GLN A 798 20.81 -28.81 33.77
C GLN A 798 22.27 -29.02 34.24
N LYS A 799 22.70 -28.31 35.29
CA LYS A 799 24.06 -28.44 35.85
C LYS A 799 24.29 -29.79 36.50
N ARG A 800 23.29 -30.36 37.19
CA ARG A 800 23.40 -31.67 37.85
C ARG A 800 23.56 -32.78 36.81
N LEU A 801 22.74 -32.77 35.76
CA LEU A 801 22.80 -33.71 34.65
C LEU A 801 24.12 -33.62 33.88
N LEU A 802 24.59 -32.42 33.52
CA LEU A 802 25.91 -32.23 32.90
C LEU A 802 27.07 -32.65 33.82
N ASN A 803 26.95 -32.50 35.15
CA ASN A 803 27.98 -33.00 36.06
C ASN A 803 27.99 -34.54 36.14
N ALA A 804 26.83 -35.20 36.07
CA ALA A 804 26.74 -36.65 35.97
C ALA A 804 27.33 -37.18 34.64
N ALA A 805 27.00 -36.56 33.51
CA ALA A 805 27.59 -36.86 32.21
C ALA A 805 29.12 -36.66 32.21
N LYS A 806 29.61 -35.55 32.79
CA LYS A 806 31.05 -35.28 32.96
C LYS A 806 31.74 -36.34 33.83
N PHE A 807 31.06 -36.84 34.86
CA PHE A 807 31.56 -37.89 35.74
C PHE A 807 31.65 -39.23 34.99
N GLY A 808 30.59 -39.67 34.31
CA GLY A 808 30.58 -40.91 33.54
C GLY A 808 31.64 -40.93 32.42
N LYS A 809 31.77 -39.81 31.70
CA LYS A 809 32.80 -39.63 30.67
C LYS A 809 34.23 -39.89 31.17
N ALA A 810 34.54 -39.65 32.44
CA ALA A 810 35.88 -39.86 32.99
C ALA A 810 36.32 -41.35 33.03
N TYR A 811 35.39 -42.29 32.79
CA TYR A 811 35.64 -43.73 32.77
C TYR A 811 35.57 -44.35 31.35
N LEU A 812 35.49 -43.50 30.31
CA LEU A 812 35.46 -43.92 28.90
C LEU A 812 36.79 -43.56 28.21
N ASP A 813 37.49 -44.57 27.69
CA ASP A 813 38.80 -44.39 27.04
C ASP A 813 38.71 -43.67 25.68
N LEU A 814 37.58 -43.85 24.97
CA LEU A 814 37.27 -43.24 23.68
C LEU A 814 35.82 -42.73 23.71
N TYR A 815 35.62 -41.42 23.81
CA TYR A 815 34.31 -40.78 23.81
C TYR A 815 34.38 -39.39 23.15
N ASP A 816 33.47 -39.11 22.22
CA ASP A 816 33.40 -37.81 21.55
C ASP A 816 32.79 -36.76 22.49
N ALA A 817 33.58 -35.72 22.80
CA ALA A 817 33.16 -34.63 23.67
C ALA A 817 32.21 -33.61 23.00
N THR A 818 31.98 -33.74 21.69
CA THR A 818 31.33 -32.71 20.87
C THR A 818 29.92 -32.38 21.36
N ASP A 819 29.08 -33.38 21.61
CA ASP A 819 27.70 -33.16 22.06
C ASP A 819 27.62 -32.58 23.47
N PHE A 820 28.49 -33.02 24.38
CA PHE A 820 28.63 -32.41 25.71
C PHE A 820 28.96 -30.90 25.63
N VAL A 821 29.89 -30.52 24.75
CA VAL A 821 30.29 -29.12 24.55
C VAL A 821 29.18 -28.31 23.86
N ASN A 822 28.52 -28.90 22.85
CA ASN A 822 27.43 -28.26 22.11
C ASN A 822 26.19 -28.05 22.99
N MET A 823 25.82 -29.03 23.82
CA MET A 823 24.75 -28.88 24.82
C MET A 823 25.07 -27.78 25.83
N GLY A 824 26.31 -27.74 26.36
CA GLY A 824 26.75 -26.67 27.25
C GLY A 824 26.71 -25.27 26.61
N ARG A 825 26.96 -25.17 25.29
CA ARG A 825 26.79 -23.92 24.52
C ARG A 825 25.31 -23.57 24.34
N ALA A 826 24.48 -24.52 23.91
CA ALA A 826 23.05 -24.34 23.68
C ALA A 826 22.33 -23.90 24.96
N LEU A 827 22.53 -24.60 26.08
CA LEU A 827 21.94 -24.25 27.37
C LEU A 827 22.33 -22.85 27.86
N LYS A 828 23.56 -22.40 27.60
CA LYS A 828 23.98 -21.03 27.94
C LYS A 828 23.23 -19.98 27.14
N VAL A 829 22.92 -20.25 25.87
CA VAL A 829 22.11 -19.36 25.01
C VAL A 829 20.64 -19.42 25.41
N LEU A 830 20.07 -20.62 25.57
CA LEU A 830 18.69 -20.85 26.02
C LEU A 830 18.39 -20.12 27.34
N ASN A 831 19.21 -20.31 28.37
CA ASN A 831 19.01 -19.64 29.66
C ASN A 831 19.13 -18.11 29.57
N ALA A 832 19.91 -17.58 28.62
CA ALA A 832 20.02 -16.13 28.41
C ALA A 832 18.79 -15.54 27.72
N VAL A 833 18.16 -16.26 26.77
CA VAL A 833 16.97 -15.78 26.05
C VAL A 833 15.66 -16.07 26.79
N ARG A 834 15.62 -17.13 27.62
CA ARG A 834 14.51 -17.46 28.53
C ARG A 834 14.41 -16.53 29.75
N TYR A 835 15.47 -15.77 30.06
CA TYR A 835 15.48 -14.84 31.18
C TYR A 835 14.36 -13.79 31.03
N TYR A 836 13.67 -13.45 32.12
CA TYR A 836 12.37 -12.75 32.06
C TYR A 836 12.43 -11.36 31.38
N GLU A 837 13.57 -10.66 31.43
CA GLU A 837 13.78 -9.37 30.73
C GLU A 837 13.91 -9.53 29.21
N ILE A 838 14.19 -10.74 28.72
CA ILE A 838 14.32 -11.07 27.29
C ILE A 838 13.05 -11.76 26.78
N GLY A 839 12.45 -12.64 27.60
CA GLY A 839 11.10 -13.14 27.38
C GLY A 839 10.91 -14.03 26.15
N ILE A 840 11.93 -14.81 25.75
CA ILE A 840 11.82 -15.80 24.67
C ILE A 840 11.83 -17.22 25.28
N PRO A 841 10.67 -17.80 25.63
CA PRO A 841 10.56 -19.13 26.23
C PRO A 841 10.68 -20.24 25.19
N ILE A 842 11.84 -20.32 24.51
CA ILE A 842 12.11 -21.32 23.46
C ILE A 842 12.59 -22.66 24.06
N THR A 843 12.08 -23.79 23.57
CA THR A 843 12.54 -25.14 23.96
C THR A 843 13.89 -25.50 23.32
N TYR A 844 14.50 -26.61 23.74
CA TYR A 844 15.70 -27.11 23.06
C TYR A 844 15.39 -27.73 21.68
N ALA A 845 14.19 -28.32 21.50
CA ALA A 845 13.77 -28.84 20.20
C ALA A 845 13.49 -27.70 19.21
N GLU A 846 12.75 -26.67 19.65
CA GLU A 846 12.52 -25.44 18.88
C GLU A 846 13.82 -24.74 18.51
N TYR A 847 14.76 -24.56 19.45
CA TYR A 847 16.07 -23.96 19.17
C TYR A 847 16.87 -24.72 18.10
N THR A 848 16.74 -26.06 18.08
CA THR A 848 17.41 -26.91 17.10
C THR A 848 16.76 -26.81 15.71
N GLN A 849 15.43 -26.64 15.64
CA GLN A 849 14.69 -26.44 14.38
C GLN A 849 14.87 -25.03 13.81
N LEU A 850 14.72 -24.00 14.65
CA LEU A 850 14.78 -22.58 14.30
C LEU A 850 16.19 -22.16 13.80
N SER A 851 17.23 -22.83 14.29
CA SER A 851 18.65 -22.48 14.14
C SER A 851 19.09 -21.21 14.92
N PRO A 852 20.38 -21.12 15.31
CA PRO A 852 20.91 -19.96 16.02
C PRO A 852 20.82 -18.64 15.24
N SER A 853 20.87 -18.68 13.90
CA SER A 853 20.84 -17.49 13.05
C SER A 853 19.49 -16.79 13.07
N GLN A 854 18.39 -17.56 13.08
CA GLN A 854 17.04 -16.98 13.22
C GLN A 854 16.79 -16.51 14.67
N LEU A 855 17.32 -17.20 15.69
CA LEU A 855 17.28 -16.68 17.07
C LEU A 855 17.98 -15.32 17.18
N ILE A 856 19.12 -15.14 16.50
CA ILE A 856 19.78 -13.83 16.40
C ILE A 856 18.87 -12.80 15.72
N ALA A 857 18.15 -13.17 14.65
CA ALA A 857 17.17 -12.28 14.00
C ALA A 857 16.06 -11.84 14.98
N ARG A 858 15.46 -12.79 15.71
CA ARG A 858 14.44 -12.57 16.76
C ARG A 858 14.94 -11.68 17.93
N LEU A 859 16.22 -11.78 18.28
CA LEU A 859 16.84 -10.86 19.24
C LEU A 859 17.05 -9.47 18.64
N THR A 860 17.42 -9.36 17.37
CA THR A 860 17.61 -8.06 16.72
C THR A 860 16.30 -7.31 16.46
N SER A 861 15.20 -8.00 16.11
CA SER A 861 13.86 -7.39 15.95
C SER A 861 13.32 -6.83 17.27
N ARG A 862 13.68 -7.43 18.41
CA ARG A 862 13.44 -6.87 19.77
C ARG A 862 14.42 -5.75 20.17
N ASN A 863 15.29 -5.30 19.27
CA ASN A 863 16.36 -4.34 19.53
C ASN A 863 17.39 -4.76 20.61
N LEU A 864 17.53 -6.06 20.88
CA LEU A 864 18.48 -6.61 21.86
C LEU A 864 19.87 -6.82 21.24
N HIS A 865 20.36 -5.84 20.47
CA HIS A 865 21.57 -5.98 19.64
C HIS A 865 22.83 -6.38 20.43
N LEU A 866 22.96 -5.96 21.70
CA LEU A 866 24.09 -6.36 22.55
C LEU A 866 24.05 -7.85 22.91
N LEU A 867 22.87 -8.40 23.22
CA LEU A 867 22.71 -9.82 23.50
C LEU A 867 22.90 -10.63 22.21
N ALA A 868 22.28 -10.22 21.11
CA ALA A 868 22.46 -10.82 19.79
C ALA A 868 23.95 -10.88 19.38
N LEU A 869 24.70 -9.79 19.56
CA LEU A 869 26.14 -9.74 19.28
C LEU A 869 26.93 -10.71 20.18
N ARG A 870 26.64 -10.74 21.50
CA ARG A 870 27.30 -11.66 22.45
C ARG A 870 27.02 -13.12 22.13
N VAL A 871 25.78 -13.46 21.74
CA VAL A 871 25.41 -14.82 21.31
C VAL A 871 26.12 -15.17 20.00
N SER A 872 26.12 -14.26 19.02
CA SER A 872 26.82 -14.44 17.74
C SER A 872 28.31 -14.71 17.94
N SER A 873 29.02 -13.87 18.70
CA SER A 873 30.43 -14.09 19.04
C SER A 873 30.68 -15.36 19.86
N PHE A 874 29.78 -15.74 20.77
CA PHE A 874 29.93 -16.96 21.58
C PHE A 874 29.76 -18.24 20.75
N LEU A 875 28.93 -18.20 19.71
CA LEU A 875 28.70 -19.31 18.78
C LEU A 875 29.62 -19.27 17.54
N ASN A 876 30.52 -18.28 17.43
CA ASN A 876 31.37 -18.00 16.25
C ASN A 876 30.58 -17.75 14.95
N LEU A 877 29.40 -17.13 15.07
CA LEU A 877 28.58 -16.72 13.94
C LEU A 877 29.00 -15.31 13.45
N PRO A 878 28.78 -14.99 12.16
CA PRO A 878 29.16 -13.68 11.63
C PRO A 878 28.29 -12.57 12.28
N PRO A 879 28.89 -11.49 12.82
CA PRO A 879 28.15 -10.41 13.47
C PRO A 879 27.44 -9.48 12.47
N SER A 880 27.56 -9.71 11.17
CA SER A 880 27.15 -8.78 10.12
C SER A 880 25.66 -8.46 10.12
N ALA A 881 24.79 -9.46 10.33
CA ALA A 881 23.35 -9.26 10.46
C ALA A 881 22.99 -8.36 11.66
N VAL A 882 23.66 -8.57 12.81
CA VAL A 882 23.45 -7.77 14.03
C VAL A 882 23.90 -6.33 13.82
N LEU A 883 25.07 -6.14 13.22
CA LEU A 883 25.62 -4.82 12.91
C LEU A 883 24.75 -4.04 11.91
N ARG A 884 24.26 -4.70 10.87
CA ARG A 884 23.33 -4.13 9.87
C ARG A 884 22.01 -3.70 10.51
N HIS A 885 21.40 -4.56 11.34
CA HIS A 885 20.16 -4.23 12.04
C HIS A 885 20.36 -3.09 13.04
N TRP A 886 21.47 -3.11 13.79
CA TRP A 886 21.84 -2.05 14.73
C TRP A 886 22.06 -0.70 14.04
N ALA A 887 22.77 -0.69 12.91
CA ALA A 887 23.01 0.55 12.16
C ALA A 887 21.69 1.14 11.63
N GLY A 888 20.82 0.32 11.03
CA GLY A 888 19.48 0.75 10.61
C GLY A 888 18.63 1.30 11.77
N ALA A 889 18.57 0.58 12.89
CA ALA A 889 17.86 1.03 14.09
C ALA A 889 18.44 2.33 14.68
N LYS A 890 19.77 2.53 14.59
CA LYS A 890 20.43 3.78 15.01
C LYS A 890 20.03 4.95 14.12
N ILE A 891 20.01 4.77 12.81
CA ILE A 891 19.61 5.79 11.81
C ILE A 891 18.14 6.20 12.01
N MET A 892 17.25 5.23 12.23
CA MET A 892 15.83 5.48 12.55
C MET A 892 15.68 6.31 13.83
N ARG A 893 16.40 5.95 14.89
CA ARG A 893 16.33 6.63 16.21
C ARG A 893 16.98 8.02 16.23
N SER A 894 17.94 8.31 15.35
CA SER A 894 18.56 9.63 15.28
C SER A 894 17.74 10.66 14.52
N ARG A 895 16.62 10.26 13.87
CA ARG A 895 15.77 11.11 13.02
C ARG A 895 15.35 12.42 13.72
N PRO A 896 15.41 13.58 13.05
CA PRO A 896 14.93 14.83 13.62
C PRO A 896 13.40 14.84 13.56
N THR A 897 12.73 14.87 14.70
CA THR A 897 11.27 14.96 14.76
C THR A 897 10.81 16.39 14.51
N ALA A 898 10.05 16.62 13.42
CA ALA A 898 9.60 17.94 12.99
C ALA A 898 8.67 18.70 13.98
N SER A 899 8.34 18.11 15.12
CA SER A 899 7.46 18.68 16.16
C SER A 899 8.18 19.05 17.46
N SER A 900 9.51 18.90 17.53
CA SER A 900 10.30 19.22 18.73
C SER A 900 11.28 20.36 18.46
N ASN A 901 10.97 21.57 18.97
CA ASN A 901 11.88 22.73 18.95
C ASN A 901 13.10 22.58 19.89
N ASN A 902 13.42 21.35 20.30
CA ASN A 902 14.63 21.02 21.06
C ASN A 902 15.56 20.25 20.12
N ASP A 903 16.75 20.82 19.92
CA ASP A 903 17.78 20.38 18.98
C ASP A 903 18.49 19.10 19.47
N THR A 904 17.78 17.96 19.42
CA THR A 904 18.22 16.66 19.94
C THR A 904 18.45 15.60 18.86
N GLY A 905 18.26 15.96 17.58
CA GLY A 905 18.66 15.10 16.47
C GLY A 905 20.19 15.04 16.36
N LEU A 906 20.76 13.84 16.38
CA LEU A 906 22.19 13.68 16.11
C LEU A 906 22.49 14.00 14.64
N ASP A 907 23.45 14.91 14.45
CA ASP A 907 24.02 15.30 13.16
C ASP A 907 24.57 14.07 12.40
N ASP A 908 24.40 14.07 11.08
CA ASP A 908 24.69 12.93 10.21
C ASP A 908 26.17 12.53 10.24
N ASP A 909 27.10 13.48 10.41
CA ASP A 909 28.52 13.15 10.61
C ASP A 909 28.74 12.34 11.90
N THR A 910 28.04 12.67 12.99
CA THR A 910 28.18 11.97 14.27
C THR A 910 27.57 10.57 14.22
N VAL A 911 26.47 10.40 13.46
CA VAL A 911 25.85 9.10 13.21
C VAL A 911 26.76 8.24 12.35
N CYS A 912 27.28 8.77 11.24
CA CYS A 912 28.21 8.08 10.34
C CYS A 912 29.47 7.61 11.08
N LYS A 913 30.20 8.52 11.73
CA LYS A 913 31.42 8.21 12.51
C LYS A 913 31.17 7.11 13.54
N SER A 914 30.04 7.17 14.25
CA SER A 914 29.71 6.16 15.25
C SER A 914 29.36 4.78 14.67
N ILE A 915 28.83 4.70 13.44
CA ILE A 915 28.60 3.43 12.74
C ILE A 915 29.94 2.84 12.28
N VAL A 916 30.77 3.65 11.60
CA VAL A 916 32.09 3.24 11.08
C VAL A 916 33.01 2.77 12.22
N GLU A 917 33.19 3.57 13.27
CA GLU A 917 33.99 3.18 14.45
C GLU A 917 33.52 1.85 15.06
N LYS A 918 32.19 1.60 15.06
CA LYS A 918 31.64 0.38 15.64
C LYS A 918 31.96 -0.84 14.80
N PHE A 919 31.99 -0.69 13.49
CA PHE A 919 32.29 -1.77 12.54
C PHE A 919 33.78 -2.08 12.55
N GLU A 920 34.64 -1.06 12.56
CA GLU A 920 36.09 -1.20 12.71
C GLU A 920 36.45 -1.94 14.02
N LYS A 921 35.89 -1.50 15.16
CA LYS A 921 36.18 -2.09 16.49
C LYS A 921 35.74 -3.55 16.65
N ILE A 922 34.82 -4.04 15.81
CA ILE A 922 34.30 -5.42 15.87
C ILE A 922 34.91 -6.31 14.77
N GLY A 923 35.61 -5.73 13.78
CA GLY A 923 36.09 -6.48 12.61
C GLY A 923 34.97 -6.79 11.62
N GLY A 924 34.13 -5.79 11.32
CA GLY A 924 32.96 -5.89 10.43
C GLY A 924 33.28 -6.04 8.93
N THR A 925 34.33 -6.78 8.56
CA THR A 925 34.86 -6.93 7.18
C THR A 925 33.90 -7.60 6.19
N GLY A 926 32.72 -8.03 6.63
CA GLY A 926 31.64 -8.58 5.80
C GLY A 926 30.31 -7.82 5.91
N VAL A 927 30.30 -6.56 6.38
CA VAL A 927 29.10 -5.71 6.36
C VAL A 927 29.13 -4.79 5.15
N SER A 928 28.13 -4.90 4.27
CA SER A 928 27.91 -3.89 3.23
C SER A 928 27.40 -2.60 3.86
N TYR A 929 28.09 -1.50 3.59
CA TYR A 929 27.63 -0.15 3.86
C TYR A 929 26.52 0.26 2.88
N ALA A 930 26.50 -0.26 1.64
CA ALA A 930 25.46 0.04 0.66
C ALA A 930 24.04 -0.30 1.15
N GLU A 931 23.84 -1.44 1.81
CA GLU A 931 22.55 -1.79 2.42
C GLU A 931 22.12 -0.81 3.53
N ILE A 932 23.07 -0.24 4.26
CA ILE A 932 22.82 0.69 5.37
C ILE A 932 22.58 2.10 4.83
N ALA A 933 23.34 2.53 3.82
CA ALA A 933 23.14 3.75 3.07
C ALA A 933 21.76 3.75 2.40
N LYS A 934 21.32 2.62 1.82
CA LYS A 934 19.96 2.47 1.28
C LYS A 934 18.90 2.72 2.34
N LYS A 935 19.05 2.16 3.55
CA LYS A 935 18.14 2.45 4.67
C LYS A 935 18.19 3.93 5.10
N ALA A 936 19.36 4.57 5.12
CA ALA A 936 19.44 6.01 5.40
C ALA A 936 18.70 6.85 4.36
N TRP A 937 18.81 6.48 3.08
CA TRP A 937 18.09 7.12 1.97
C TRP A 937 16.57 6.90 2.03
N GLU A 938 16.11 5.68 2.31
CA GLU A 938 14.68 5.34 2.51
C GLU A 938 14.06 6.16 3.66
N VAL A 939 14.85 6.50 4.69
CA VAL A 939 14.46 7.36 5.82
C VAL A 939 14.53 8.87 5.49
N GLY A 940 15.03 9.23 4.31
CA GLY A 940 15.16 10.60 3.83
C GLY A 940 16.47 11.31 4.23
N ARG A 941 17.46 10.60 4.77
CA ARG A 941 18.80 11.13 5.10
C ARG A 941 19.78 10.88 3.94
N THR A 942 19.66 11.67 2.88
CA THR A 942 20.51 11.57 1.67
C THR A 942 21.99 11.81 1.97
N GLU A 943 22.33 12.81 2.79
CA GLU A 943 23.72 13.12 3.15
C GLU A 943 24.37 12.02 4.00
N LEU A 944 23.63 11.42 4.94
CA LEU A 944 24.10 10.24 5.67
C LEU A 944 24.31 9.04 4.74
N ALA A 945 23.42 8.86 3.77
CA ALA A 945 23.51 7.76 2.81
C ALA A 945 24.78 7.88 1.96
N THR A 946 25.07 9.05 1.38
CA THR A 946 26.31 9.26 0.59
C THR A 946 27.56 9.08 1.43
N LYS A 947 27.63 9.68 2.64
CA LYS A 947 28.78 9.55 3.56
C LYS A 947 29.02 8.11 4.01
N LEU A 948 27.97 7.33 4.29
CA LEU A 948 28.11 5.90 4.60
C LEU A 948 28.60 5.11 3.38
N LEU A 949 28.18 5.50 2.18
CA LEU A 949 28.50 4.80 0.95
C LEU A 949 29.93 5.01 0.46
N ASP A 950 30.58 6.11 0.84
CA ASP A 950 32.04 6.31 0.65
C ASP A 950 32.88 5.23 1.39
N HIS A 951 32.31 4.56 2.40
CA HIS A 951 32.95 3.46 3.12
C HIS A 951 32.63 2.06 2.53
N GLU A 952 31.80 1.94 1.48
CA GLU A 952 31.60 0.66 0.78
C GLU A 952 32.81 0.34 -0.12
N PRO A 953 33.53 -0.78 0.10
CA PRO A 953 34.70 -1.13 -0.71
C PRO A 953 34.36 -1.63 -2.13
N ARG A 954 33.08 -1.90 -2.42
CA ARG A 954 32.62 -2.47 -3.69
C ARG A 954 31.87 -1.43 -4.51
N SER A 955 32.54 -0.87 -5.52
CA SER A 955 31.97 0.12 -6.44
C SER A 955 30.72 -0.40 -7.17
N SER A 956 30.62 -1.72 -7.40
CA SER A 956 29.43 -2.40 -7.97
C SER A 956 28.16 -2.21 -7.15
N ASP A 957 28.28 -2.04 -5.83
CA ASP A 957 27.14 -1.90 -4.91
C ASP A 957 26.87 -0.40 -4.63
N GLN A 958 27.94 0.42 -4.66
CA GLN A 958 27.90 1.87 -4.51
C GLN A 958 27.23 2.58 -5.70
N VAL A 959 27.68 2.31 -6.93
CA VAL A 959 27.26 3.11 -8.10
C VAL A 959 25.77 2.95 -8.46
N PRO A 960 25.17 1.73 -8.48
CA PRO A 960 23.74 1.57 -8.73
C PRO A 960 22.87 2.22 -7.63
N LEU A 961 23.33 2.22 -6.37
CA LEU A 961 22.64 2.92 -5.30
C LEU A 961 22.67 4.44 -5.53
N LEU A 962 23.84 5.04 -5.81
CA LEU A 962 23.96 6.48 -6.15
C LEU A 962 23.03 6.88 -7.30
N LEU A 963 22.94 6.07 -8.36
CA LEU A 963 22.00 6.28 -9.47
C LEU A 963 20.54 6.27 -9.01
N SER A 964 20.15 5.35 -8.13
CA SER A 964 18.78 5.29 -7.58
C SER A 964 18.46 6.49 -6.68
N MET A 965 19.45 7.01 -5.96
CA MET A 965 19.33 8.23 -5.14
C MET A 965 19.31 9.52 -5.98
N LYS A 966 19.60 9.42 -7.29
CA LYS A 966 19.78 10.53 -8.25
C LYS A 966 21.03 11.37 -8.03
N GLU A 967 22.04 10.83 -7.34
CA GLU A 967 23.36 11.45 -7.15
C GLU A 967 24.24 11.21 -8.39
N ASP A 968 23.77 11.73 -9.53
CA ASP A 968 24.22 11.38 -10.88
C ASP A 968 25.71 11.67 -11.13
N ARG A 969 26.18 12.82 -10.64
CA ARG A 969 27.58 13.24 -10.78
C ARG A 969 28.49 12.34 -9.94
N LEU A 970 28.13 12.12 -8.68
CA LEU A 970 28.89 11.27 -7.76
C LEU A 970 28.90 9.81 -8.24
N ALA A 971 27.80 9.30 -8.79
CA ALA A 971 27.75 7.98 -9.41
C ALA A 971 28.77 7.82 -10.56
N LEU A 972 28.91 8.83 -11.41
CA LEU A 972 29.84 8.80 -12.54
C LEU A 972 31.29 9.01 -12.10
N GLU A 973 31.54 9.89 -11.12
CA GLU A 973 32.87 10.06 -10.51
C GLU A 973 33.34 8.75 -9.84
N LYS A 974 32.50 8.10 -9.02
CA LYS A 974 32.80 6.79 -8.40
C LYS A 974 32.96 5.65 -9.41
N ALA A 975 32.18 5.64 -10.49
CA ALA A 975 32.37 4.65 -11.56
C ALA A 975 33.74 4.82 -12.23
N VAL A 976 34.19 6.06 -12.48
CA VAL A 976 35.54 6.31 -13.04
C VAL A 976 36.64 5.98 -12.03
N GLU A 977 36.48 6.30 -10.74
CA GLU A 977 37.42 5.93 -9.67
C GLU A 977 37.60 4.40 -9.57
N SER A 978 36.56 3.62 -9.83
CA SER A 978 36.62 2.14 -9.80
C SER A 978 37.51 1.52 -10.89
N GLY A 979 37.75 2.26 -11.98
CA GLY A 979 38.45 1.75 -13.17
C GLY A 979 37.66 0.75 -14.02
N ASP A 980 36.45 0.35 -13.62
CA ASP A 980 35.61 -0.60 -14.35
C ASP A 980 34.89 0.09 -15.53
N THR A 981 35.25 -0.31 -16.76
CA THR A 981 34.66 0.25 -17.97
C THR A 981 33.19 -0.10 -18.15
N ASP A 982 32.74 -1.27 -17.68
CA ASP A 982 31.34 -1.67 -17.78
C ASP A 982 30.48 -0.84 -16.81
N LEU A 983 30.97 -0.61 -15.59
CA LEU A 983 30.30 0.24 -14.61
C LEU A 983 30.19 1.71 -15.10
N VAL A 984 31.23 2.25 -15.74
CA VAL A 984 31.17 3.57 -16.37
C VAL A 984 30.16 3.60 -17.53
N TYR A 985 30.10 2.57 -18.38
CA TYR A 985 29.09 2.48 -19.43
C TYR A 985 27.67 2.35 -18.85
N HIS A 986 27.48 1.57 -17.78
CA HIS A 986 26.19 1.44 -17.11
C HIS A 986 25.66 2.81 -16.65
N VAL A 987 26.51 3.64 -16.01
CA VAL A 987 26.16 5.01 -15.63
C VAL A 987 25.88 5.88 -16.85
N LEU A 988 26.79 5.94 -17.83
CA LEU A 988 26.64 6.79 -19.02
C LEU A 988 25.34 6.50 -19.77
N LEU A 989 25.02 5.22 -20.00
CA LEU A 989 23.81 4.80 -20.72
C LEU A 989 22.53 5.03 -19.91
N HIS A 990 22.60 4.94 -18.57
CA HIS A 990 21.49 5.30 -17.70
C HIS A 990 21.23 6.81 -17.71
N LEU A 991 22.28 7.63 -17.59
CA LEU A 991 22.18 9.09 -17.64
C LEU A 991 21.70 9.58 -19.02
N GLN A 992 22.20 9.01 -20.12
CA GLN A 992 21.77 9.33 -21.49
C GLN A 992 20.26 9.09 -21.70
N LYS A 993 19.69 8.06 -21.08
CA LYS A 993 18.25 7.74 -21.18
C LYS A 993 17.36 8.65 -20.31
N ARG A 994 17.88 9.14 -19.19
CA ARG A 994 17.10 9.87 -18.18
C ARG A 994 17.22 11.40 -18.30
N LEU A 995 18.37 11.91 -18.75
CA LEU A 995 18.63 13.35 -18.92
C LEU A 995 18.39 13.81 -20.35
N ALA A 996 17.95 15.06 -20.52
CA ALA A 996 18.00 15.72 -21.81
C ALA A 996 19.46 15.87 -22.29
N LEU A 997 19.71 15.68 -23.59
CA LEU A 997 21.05 15.50 -24.15
C LEU A 997 22.04 16.62 -23.77
N GLY A 998 21.61 17.89 -23.80
CA GLY A 998 22.46 19.01 -23.38
C GLY A 998 22.81 19.03 -21.88
N ASN A 999 21.93 18.55 -21.00
CA ASN A 999 22.25 18.39 -19.57
C ASN A 999 23.18 17.21 -19.32
N PHE A 1000 23.07 16.14 -20.12
CA PHE A 1000 23.97 15.00 -20.09
C PHE A 1000 25.40 15.38 -20.50
N PHE A 1001 25.57 16.12 -21.60
CA PHE A 1001 26.87 16.63 -22.03
C PHE A 1001 27.47 17.59 -21.00
N ARG A 1002 26.70 18.58 -20.54
CA ARG A 1002 27.14 19.53 -19.51
C ARG A 1002 27.63 18.86 -18.23
N LEU A 1003 26.98 17.78 -17.78
CA LEU A 1003 27.41 17.02 -16.60
C LEU A 1003 28.80 16.37 -16.80
N ILE A 1004 29.10 15.88 -18.00
CA ILE A 1004 30.39 15.27 -18.34
C ILE A 1004 31.47 16.36 -18.50
N GLU A 1005 31.13 17.48 -19.13
CA GLU A 1005 32.01 18.65 -19.33
C GLU A 1005 32.39 19.32 -17.99
N GLU A 1006 31.41 19.59 -17.11
CA GLU A 1006 31.61 20.16 -15.75
C GLU A 1006 32.39 19.24 -14.78
N GLY A 1007 32.57 17.96 -15.13
CA GLY A 1007 33.43 17.01 -14.41
C GLY A 1007 34.92 17.17 -14.70
N GLY A 1008 35.29 17.92 -15.74
CA GLY A 1008 36.68 18.26 -16.08
C GLY A 1008 37.61 17.04 -16.16
N PRO A 1009 38.81 17.07 -15.54
CA PRO A 1009 39.79 15.99 -15.69
C PRO A 1009 39.36 14.68 -15.04
N VAL A 1010 38.49 14.72 -14.01
CA VAL A 1010 38.01 13.52 -13.30
C VAL A 1010 37.14 12.67 -14.23
N LEU A 1011 36.26 13.29 -15.01
CA LEU A 1011 35.36 12.60 -15.96
C LEU A 1011 35.95 12.43 -17.37
N ALA A 1012 37.21 12.79 -17.60
CA ALA A 1012 37.88 12.62 -18.89
C ALA A 1012 37.88 11.15 -19.41
N PRO A 1013 38.02 10.10 -18.56
CA PRO A 1013 37.86 8.71 -19.00
C PRO A 1013 36.44 8.40 -19.49
N ALA A 1014 35.40 8.87 -18.77
CA ALA A 1014 34.00 8.70 -19.16
C ALA A 1014 33.69 9.42 -20.49
N SER A 1015 34.18 10.65 -20.69
CA SER A 1015 34.08 11.38 -21.96
C SER A 1015 34.72 10.61 -23.13
N ARG A 1016 35.88 9.96 -22.92
CA ARG A 1016 36.53 9.13 -23.95
C ARG A 1016 35.72 7.87 -24.25
N LEU A 1017 35.21 7.18 -23.24
CA LEU A 1017 34.37 5.98 -23.41
C LEU A 1017 33.07 6.31 -24.14
N LEU A 1018 32.41 7.43 -23.80
CA LEU A 1018 31.25 7.94 -24.53
C LEU A 1018 31.58 8.18 -26.02
N GLN A 1019 32.72 8.81 -26.32
CA GLN A 1019 33.14 9.04 -27.71
C GLN A 1019 33.43 7.74 -28.48
N VAL A 1020 33.92 6.68 -27.82
CA VAL A 1020 34.09 5.36 -28.46
C VAL A 1020 32.73 4.75 -28.77
N TYR A 1021 31.85 4.65 -27.76
CA TYR A 1021 30.50 4.08 -27.91
C TYR A 1021 29.67 4.82 -28.97
N ALA A 1022 29.63 6.16 -28.90
CA ALA A 1022 28.86 6.97 -29.84
C ALA A 1022 29.42 6.88 -31.28
N ARG A 1023 30.74 6.72 -31.46
CA ARG A 1023 31.33 6.54 -32.80
C ARG A 1023 30.85 5.25 -33.49
N GLU A 1024 30.51 4.22 -32.73
CA GLU A 1024 29.98 2.96 -33.26
C GLU A 1024 28.45 2.98 -33.36
N GLN A 1025 27.76 3.36 -32.28
CA GLN A 1025 26.32 3.18 -32.12
C GLN A 1025 25.47 4.41 -32.48
N ASN A 1026 25.97 5.64 -32.30
CA ASN A 1026 25.21 6.87 -32.53
C ASN A 1026 26.09 8.07 -32.90
N ARG A 1027 26.41 8.19 -34.19
CA ARG A 1027 27.27 9.26 -34.74
C ARG A 1027 26.64 10.66 -34.66
N GLU A 1028 25.32 10.78 -34.62
CA GLU A 1028 24.65 12.08 -34.48
C GLU A 1028 24.85 12.64 -33.07
N MET A 1029 24.65 11.83 -32.03
CA MET A 1029 24.98 12.19 -30.65
C MET A 1029 26.46 12.58 -30.50
N LEU A 1030 27.38 11.89 -31.17
CA LEU A 1030 28.80 12.27 -31.17
C LEU A 1030 29.06 13.64 -31.82
N ARG A 1031 28.34 13.96 -32.90
CA ARG A 1031 28.40 15.26 -33.59
C ARG A 1031 27.86 16.37 -32.69
N ASP A 1032 26.75 16.13 -32.00
CA ASP A 1032 26.16 17.09 -31.06
C ASP A 1032 27.08 17.33 -29.84
N PHE A 1033 27.73 16.29 -29.33
CA PHE A 1033 28.71 16.39 -28.24
C PHE A 1033 29.95 17.21 -28.65
N TYR A 1034 30.50 16.98 -29.83
CA TYR A 1034 31.57 17.84 -30.34
C TYR A 1034 31.09 19.26 -30.67
N TYR A 1035 29.79 19.47 -30.89
CA TYR A 1035 29.22 20.80 -31.11
C TYR A 1035 29.08 21.60 -29.81
N SER A 1036 28.72 20.96 -28.68
CA SER A 1036 28.67 21.60 -27.36
C SER A 1036 30.05 21.99 -26.83
N ASP A 1037 31.01 21.08 -26.96
CA ASP A 1037 32.42 21.23 -26.53
C ASP A 1037 33.26 22.14 -27.48
N ASP A 1038 32.63 22.83 -28.43
CA ASP A 1038 33.22 23.67 -29.50
C ASP A 1038 34.32 23.00 -30.36
N ARG A 1039 34.33 21.66 -30.42
CA ARG A 1039 35.33 20.83 -31.10
C ARG A 1039 35.05 20.66 -32.60
N ARG A 1040 35.12 21.80 -33.32
CA ARG A 1040 34.85 21.90 -34.78
C ARG A 1040 35.74 20.97 -35.61
N VAL A 1041 37.00 20.79 -35.23
CA VAL A 1041 37.97 19.93 -35.93
C VAL A 1041 37.51 18.47 -35.94
N GLU A 1042 37.04 17.95 -34.80
CA GLU A 1042 36.54 16.58 -34.69
C GLU A 1042 35.20 16.36 -35.42
N ILE A 1043 34.33 17.37 -35.49
CA ILE A 1043 33.13 17.33 -36.35
C ILE A 1043 33.54 17.19 -37.82
N ALA A 1044 34.55 17.95 -38.25
CA ALA A 1044 35.05 17.90 -39.62
C ALA A 1044 35.65 16.51 -39.94
N VAL A 1045 36.50 15.97 -39.06
CA VAL A 1045 37.07 14.62 -39.18
C VAL A 1045 36.00 13.53 -39.18
N LEU A 1046 34.97 13.64 -38.34
CA LEU A 1046 33.83 12.70 -38.33
C LEU A 1046 33.10 12.71 -39.68
N SER A 1047 32.85 13.90 -40.23
CA SER A 1047 32.20 14.09 -41.53
C SER A 1047 33.05 13.55 -42.70
N LEU A 1048 34.39 13.59 -42.60
CA LEU A 1048 35.28 12.95 -43.57
C LEU A 1048 35.30 11.43 -43.47
N ASN A 1049 35.24 10.87 -42.27
CA ASN A 1049 35.16 9.42 -42.07
C ASN A 1049 33.84 8.86 -42.64
N GLU A 1050 32.74 9.58 -42.51
CA GLU A 1050 31.47 9.27 -43.18
C GLU A 1050 31.59 9.42 -44.70
N ALA A 1051 32.17 10.53 -45.20
CA ALA A 1051 32.39 10.72 -46.62
C ALA A 1051 33.25 9.61 -47.24
N ALA A 1052 34.22 9.06 -46.52
CA ALA A 1052 35.05 7.95 -47.00
C ALA A 1052 34.22 6.71 -47.34
N THR A 1053 33.22 6.36 -46.51
CA THR A 1053 32.35 5.19 -46.70
C THR A 1053 31.17 5.42 -47.64
N MET A 1054 30.82 6.68 -47.95
CA MET A 1054 29.74 7.00 -48.89
C MET A 1054 30.05 6.54 -50.33
N SER A 1055 29.09 5.81 -50.91
CA SER A 1055 29.06 5.41 -52.32
C SER A 1055 28.37 6.45 -53.22
N ASP A 1056 27.33 7.15 -52.72
CA ASP A 1056 26.64 8.18 -53.50
C ASP A 1056 27.56 9.39 -53.79
N PRO A 1057 27.79 9.75 -55.06
CA PRO A 1057 28.65 10.86 -55.41
C PRO A 1057 28.17 12.22 -54.89
N THR A 1058 26.86 12.45 -54.79
CA THR A 1058 26.31 13.73 -54.34
C THR A 1058 26.40 13.93 -52.83
N ALA A 1059 26.06 12.92 -52.03
CA ALA A 1059 26.21 12.90 -50.59
C ALA A 1059 27.69 13.05 -50.18
N LYS A 1060 28.60 12.32 -50.86
CA LYS A 1060 30.04 12.40 -50.60
C LYS A 1060 30.60 13.81 -50.79
N VAL A 1061 30.26 14.49 -51.89
CA VAL A 1061 30.64 15.89 -52.12
C VAL A 1061 30.04 16.83 -51.06
N THR A 1062 28.82 16.56 -50.62
CA THR A 1062 28.13 17.37 -49.59
C THR A 1062 28.80 17.21 -48.22
N ALA A 1063 29.16 16.00 -47.83
CA ALA A 1063 29.88 15.71 -46.58
C ALA A 1063 31.29 16.33 -46.56
N VAL A 1064 32.04 16.28 -47.68
CA VAL A 1064 33.34 16.96 -47.80
C VAL A 1064 33.20 18.49 -47.69
N LYS A 1065 32.14 19.08 -48.26
CA LYS A 1065 31.85 20.52 -48.08
C LYS A 1065 31.44 20.88 -46.65
N ALA A 1066 30.72 20.01 -45.96
CA ALA A 1066 30.41 20.20 -44.54
C ALA A 1066 31.70 20.19 -43.69
N ALA A 1067 32.61 19.24 -43.93
CA ALA A 1067 33.92 19.21 -43.29
C ALA A 1067 34.76 20.46 -43.60
N GLN A 1068 34.76 20.93 -44.86
CA GLN A 1068 35.43 22.17 -45.25
C GLN A 1068 34.95 23.38 -44.43
N LYS A 1069 33.63 23.50 -44.22
CA LYS A 1069 33.06 24.58 -43.41
C LYS A 1069 33.60 24.55 -41.97
N PHE A 1070 33.53 23.40 -41.30
CA PHE A 1070 34.01 23.28 -39.92
C PHE A 1070 35.52 23.48 -39.78
N PHE A 1071 36.35 23.03 -40.74
CA PHE A 1071 37.77 23.38 -40.74
C PHE A 1071 38.02 24.88 -40.99
N SER A 1072 37.14 25.59 -41.70
CA SER A 1072 37.29 27.03 -41.95
C SER A 1072 36.92 27.92 -40.76
N GLU A 1073 36.23 27.36 -39.77
CA GLU A 1073 35.91 28.03 -38.50
C GLU A 1073 37.14 28.09 -37.57
N ASP A 1074 38.12 27.19 -37.74
CA ASP A 1074 39.42 27.19 -37.05
C ASP A 1074 40.53 27.81 -37.92
N LYS A 1075 41.22 28.83 -37.39
CA LYS A 1075 42.30 29.54 -38.09
C LYS A 1075 43.55 28.68 -38.30
N GLU A 1076 43.84 27.74 -37.40
CA GLU A 1076 45.00 26.86 -37.52
C GLU A 1076 44.81 25.81 -38.62
N ARG A 1077 43.54 25.49 -38.96
CA ARG A 1077 43.14 24.47 -39.94
C ARG A 1077 42.84 25.01 -41.34
N SER A 1078 43.37 26.19 -41.65
CA SER A 1078 43.27 26.83 -42.97
C SER A 1078 43.81 25.97 -44.12
N PHE A 1079 44.79 25.10 -43.84
CA PHE A 1079 45.29 24.11 -44.81
C PHE A 1079 44.23 23.04 -45.07
N GLU A 1080 43.72 22.36 -44.04
CA GLU A 1080 42.71 21.32 -44.15
C GLU A 1080 41.44 21.83 -44.83
N ALA A 1081 40.95 23.02 -44.46
CA ALA A 1081 39.82 23.67 -45.12
C ALA A 1081 40.03 23.83 -46.63
N LYS A 1082 41.21 24.33 -47.03
CA LYS A 1082 41.58 24.49 -48.44
C LYS A 1082 41.69 23.14 -49.18
N MET A 1083 42.27 22.13 -48.55
CA MET A 1083 42.39 20.79 -49.14
C MET A 1083 41.03 20.11 -49.29
N MET A 1084 40.07 20.38 -48.42
CA MET A 1084 38.69 19.87 -48.56
C MET A 1084 37.91 20.61 -49.67
N ASP A 1085 38.12 21.91 -49.86
CA ASP A 1085 37.59 22.62 -51.03
C ASP A 1085 38.20 22.11 -52.35
N GLU A 1086 39.52 21.89 -52.41
CA GLU A 1086 40.16 21.27 -53.56
C GLU A 1086 39.63 19.84 -53.81
N SER A 1087 39.43 19.03 -52.76
CA SER A 1087 38.82 17.69 -52.85
C SER A 1087 37.39 17.74 -53.41
N ALA A 1088 36.53 18.63 -52.89
CA ALA A 1088 35.17 18.80 -53.38
C ALA A 1088 35.13 19.28 -54.85
N ARG A 1089 36.06 20.16 -55.26
CA ARG A 1089 36.21 20.58 -56.66
C ARG A 1089 36.68 19.43 -57.56
N LEU A 1090 37.59 18.58 -57.09
CA LEU A 1090 38.05 17.40 -57.84
C LEU A 1090 36.91 16.40 -58.06
N LEU A 1091 36.20 16.04 -57.00
CA LEU A 1091 35.06 15.10 -57.07
C LEU A 1091 33.96 15.61 -58.02
N ALA A 1092 33.64 16.90 -57.99
CA ALA A 1092 32.69 17.51 -58.91
C ALA A 1092 33.18 17.50 -60.37
N PHE A 1093 34.47 17.75 -60.60
CA PHE A 1093 35.07 17.67 -61.94
C PHE A 1093 35.12 16.23 -62.48
N GLN A 1094 35.39 15.25 -61.61
CA GLN A 1094 35.36 13.82 -61.96
C GLN A 1094 33.95 13.38 -62.39
N GLN A 1095 32.89 13.76 -61.65
CA GLN A 1095 31.51 13.51 -62.08
C GLN A 1095 31.18 14.12 -63.45
N GLN A 1096 31.76 15.29 -63.76
CA GLN A 1096 31.63 15.88 -65.10
C GLN A 1096 32.36 15.05 -66.16
N LEU A 1097 33.56 14.56 -65.89
CA LEU A 1097 34.30 13.68 -66.81
C LEU A 1097 33.57 12.36 -67.06
N GLU A 1098 32.99 11.73 -66.04
CA GLU A 1098 32.19 10.50 -66.21
C GLU A 1098 30.97 10.73 -67.10
N LYS A 1099 30.27 11.85 -66.92
CA LYS A 1099 29.14 12.25 -67.78
C LYS A 1099 29.57 12.54 -69.22
N GLU A 1100 30.72 13.19 -69.42
CA GLU A 1100 31.30 13.42 -70.75
C GLU A 1100 31.84 12.13 -71.41
N ALA A 1101 32.03 11.05 -70.63
CA ALA A 1101 32.49 9.73 -71.08
C ALA A 1101 31.35 8.69 -71.25
N ASP A 1102 30.08 9.10 -71.24
CA ASP A 1102 28.89 8.23 -71.17
C ASP A 1102 28.92 7.18 -70.04
N GLY A 1103 29.64 7.45 -68.94
CA GLY A 1103 29.84 6.50 -67.84
C GLY A 1103 30.73 5.30 -68.17
N LYS A 1104 31.37 5.25 -69.34
CA LYS A 1104 32.23 4.13 -69.79
C LYS A 1104 33.60 4.08 -69.09
N ILE A 1105 34.01 5.20 -68.49
CA ILE A 1105 35.30 5.36 -67.80
C ILE A 1105 35.00 5.91 -66.41
N SER A 1106 35.45 5.22 -65.37
CA SER A 1106 35.34 5.68 -63.99
C SER A 1106 36.42 6.70 -63.65
N PHE A 1107 36.01 7.84 -63.11
CA PHE A 1107 36.89 8.90 -62.61
C PHE A 1107 36.61 9.25 -61.15
N PHE A 1108 35.41 8.99 -60.63
CA PHE A 1108 34.99 9.44 -59.32
C PHE A 1108 35.77 8.77 -58.19
N GLY A 1109 36.35 9.59 -57.30
CA GLY A 1109 37.15 9.12 -56.16
C GLY A 1109 38.63 8.82 -56.50
N LEU A 1110 39.06 8.99 -57.76
CA LEU A 1110 40.47 8.89 -58.12
C LEU A 1110 41.30 10.04 -57.51
N SER A 1111 42.60 9.82 -57.32
CA SER A 1111 43.52 10.92 -56.95
C SER A 1111 43.71 11.90 -58.11
N VAL A 1112 44.24 13.10 -57.86
CA VAL A 1112 44.57 14.07 -58.92
C VAL A 1112 45.52 13.46 -59.97
N ASN A 1113 46.55 12.74 -59.52
CA ASN A 1113 47.51 12.08 -60.41
C ASN A 1113 46.84 10.97 -61.24
N GLU A 1114 45.97 10.17 -60.61
CA GLU A 1114 45.29 9.06 -61.27
C GLU A 1114 44.23 9.57 -62.25
N THR A 1115 43.53 10.66 -61.91
CA THR A 1115 42.62 11.37 -62.83
C THR A 1115 43.37 11.85 -64.09
N ILE A 1116 44.58 12.40 -63.92
CA ILE A 1116 45.45 12.80 -65.04
C ILE A 1116 45.87 11.58 -65.86
N ARG A 1117 46.31 10.49 -65.21
CA ARG A 1117 46.69 9.23 -65.87
C ARG A 1117 45.54 8.66 -66.70
N THR A 1118 44.36 8.47 -66.11
CA THR A 1118 43.16 7.98 -66.79
C THR A 1118 42.72 8.91 -67.92
N CYS A 1119 42.82 10.24 -67.76
CA CYS A 1119 42.56 11.18 -68.85
C CYS A 1119 43.55 11.03 -70.01
N VAL A 1120 44.84 10.77 -69.76
CA VAL A 1120 45.84 10.58 -70.82
C VAL A 1120 45.63 9.22 -71.53
N ILE A 1121 45.42 8.14 -70.77
CA ILE A 1121 45.17 6.79 -71.30
C ILE A 1121 43.96 6.77 -72.24
N ASN A 1122 42.90 7.51 -71.90
CA ASN A 1122 41.66 7.59 -72.70
C ASN A 1122 41.65 8.75 -73.71
N GLY A 1123 42.81 9.29 -74.11
CA GLY A 1123 42.93 10.31 -75.17
C GLY A 1123 42.42 11.72 -74.80
N MET A 1124 41.99 11.97 -73.56
CA MET A 1124 41.44 13.24 -73.08
C MET A 1124 42.53 14.26 -72.70
N ALA A 1125 43.56 14.42 -73.54
CA ALA A 1125 44.76 15.20 -73.22
C ALA A 1125 44.48 16.66 -72.82
N LYS A 1126 43.46 17.31 -73.42
CA LYS A 1126 43.03 18.68 -73.05
C LYS A 1126 42.45 18.75 -71.63
N ARG A 1127 41.79 17.69 -71.15
CA ARG A 1127 41.28 17.61 -69.77
C ARG A 1127 42.40 17.31 -68.78
N ALA A 1128 43.38 16.49 -69.15
CA ALA A 1128 44.57 16.26 -68.33
C ALA A 1128 45.37 17.55 -68.05
N GLU A 1129 45.59 18.40 -69.07
CA GLU A 1129 46.23 19.72 -68.87
C GLU A 1129 45.35 20.69 -68.04
N LYS A 1130 44.02 20.57 -68.12
CA LYS A 1130 43.11 21.35 -67.27
C LYS A 1130 43.18 20.91 -65.79
N VAL A 1131 43.21 19.61 -65.50
CA VAL A 1131 43.42 19.13 -64.11
C VAL A 1131 44.76 19.62 -63.58
N LYS A 1132 45.80 19.63 -64.41
CA LYS A 1132 47.12 20.17 -64.05
C LYS A 1132 47.06 21.67 -63.69
N SER A 1133 46.36 22.50 -64.48
CA SER A 1133 46.22 23.94 -64.18
C SER A 1133 45.41 24.19 -62.93
N ASP A 1134 44.25 23.53 -62.82
CA ASP A 1134 43.24 23.84 -61.80
C ASP A 1134 43.68 23.39 -60.41
N PHE A 1135 44.43 22.28 -60.32
CA PHE A 1135 45.02 21.74 -59.09
C PHE A 1135 46.52 22.06 -58.92
N LYS A 1136 47.07 22.96 -59.74
CA LYS A 1136 48.46 23.44 -59.67
C LYS A 1136 49.51 22.32 -59.55
N VAL A 1137 49.30 21.23 -60.27
CA VAL A 1137 50.16 20.03 -60.18
C VAL A 1137 51.59 20.39 -60.63
N PRO A 1138 52.63 20.17 -59.81
CA PRO A 1138 54.00 20.54 -60.16
C PRO A 1138 54.43 19.94 -61.49
N ASP A 1139 55.06 20.74 -62.35
CA ASP A 1139 55.48 20.32 -63.70
C ASP A 1139 56.26 19.00 -63.69
N LYS A 1140 57.17 18.80 -62.72
CA LYS A 1140 57.90 17.54 -62.55
C LYS A 1140 56.96 16.34 -62.34
N ARG A 1141 55.93 16.47 -61.49
CA ARG A 1141 54.97 15.40 -61.20
C ARG A 1141 54.11 15.09 -62.42
N PHE A 1142 53.59 16.12 -63.10
CA PHE A 1142 52.81 15.96 -64.32
C PHE A 1142 53.58 15.24 -65.43
N TRP A 1143 54.86 15.61 -65.62
CA TRP A 1143 55.71 14.98 -66.63
C TRP A 1143 56.00 13.50 -66.34
N TYR A 1144 56.18 13.10 -65.08
CA TYR A 1144 56.25 11.68 -64.71
C TYR A 1144 54.94 10.94 -65.02
N VAL A 1145 53.80 11.46 -64.55
CA VAL A 1145 52.48 10.81 -64.77
C VAL A 1145 52.18 10.63 -66.26
N LYS A 1146 52.46 11.65 -67.07
CA LYS A 1146 52.24 11.62 -68.53
C LYS A 1146 53.24 10.72 -69.27
N LEU A 1147 54.50 10.65 -68.85
CA LEU A 1147 55.48 9.67 -69.34
C LEU A 1147 54.97 8.24 -69.11
N HIS A 1148 54.58 7.90 -67.87
CA HIS A 1148 54.09 6.57 -67.54
C HIS A 1148 52.81 6.21 -68.32
N ALA A 1149 51.83 7.13 -68.37
CA ALA A 1149 50.58 6.93 -69.07
C ALA A 1149 50.74 6.72 -70.60
N LEU A 1150 51.59 7.53 -71.26
CA LEU A 1150 51.85 7.39 -72.71
C LEU A 1150 52.65 6.11 -73.03
N THR A 1151 53.60 5.73 -72.16
CA THR A 1151 54.36 4.47 -72.32
C THR A 1151 53.45 3.25 -72.20
N GLU A 1152 52.46 3.30 -71.31
CA GLU A 1152 51.52 2.21 -71.05
C GLU A 1152 50.51 1.97 -72.18
N ILE A 1153 50.07 3.02 -72.88
CA ILE A 1153 49.24 2.89 -74.09
C ILE A 1153 50.07 2.69 -75.37
N HIS A 1154 51.40 2.55 -75.24
CA HIS A 1154 52.37 2.45 -76.34
C HIS A 1154 52.31 3.62 -77.36
N ASP A 1155 51.87 4.81 -76.92
CA ASP A 1155 51.84 6.03 -77.73
C ASP A 1155 53.23 6.71 -77.73
N PHE A 1156 54.18 6.10 -78.43
CA PHE A 1156 55.56 6.60 -78.54
C PHE A 1156 55.66 7.87 -79.40
N GLU A 1157 54.76 8.07 -80.36
CA GLU A 1157 54.67 9.29 -81.19
C GLU A 1157 54.16 10.48 -80.36
N GLY A 1158 53.12 10.29 -79.56
CA GLY A 1158 52.67 11.24 -78.55
C GLY A 1158 53.72 11.50 -77.47
N LEU A 1159 54.53 10.49 -77.11
CA LEU A 1159 55.64 10.65 -76.16
C LEU A 1159 56.78 11.52 -76.71
N ASP A 1160 57.21 11.34 -77.97
CA ASP A 1160 58.24 12.21 -78.56
C ASP A 1160 57.69 13.63 -78.80
N THR A 1161 56.43 13.74 -79.25
CA THR A 1161 55.73 15.03 -79.37
C THR A 1161 55.68 15.77 -78.02
N PHE A 1162 55.35 15.05 -76.94
CA PHE A 1162 55.39 15.60 -75.58
C PHE A 1162 56.80 15.99 -75.16
N ALA A 1163 57.80 15.14 -75.42
CA ALA A 1163 59.21 15.41 -75.11
C ALA A 1163 59.83 16.56 -75.91
N ARG A 1164 59.28 16.91 -77.08
CA ARG A 1164 59.63 18.09 -77.88
C ARG A 1164 58.89 19.36 -77.45
N SER A 1165 57.69 19.22 -76.87
CA SER A 1165 56.79 20.36 -76.60
C SER A 1165 57.42 21.47 -75.74
N LYS A 1166 58.18 21.10 -74.69
CA LYS A 1166 59.01 21.97 -73.85
C LYS A 1166 60.22 21.18 -73.33
N ARG A 1167 61.24 21.88 -72.83
CA ARG A 1167 62.39 21.24 -72.15
C ARG A 1167 61.90 20.48 -70.91
N SER A 1168 62.17 19.17 -70.85
CA SER A 1168 61.70 18.32 -69.74
C SER A 1168 62.18 18.83 -68.36
N PRO A 1169 61.27 19.11 -67.42
CA PRO A 1169 61.58 19.55 -66.06
C PRO A 1169 62.11 18.41 -65.17
N ILE A 1170 61.96 17.15 -65.61
CA ILE A 1170 62.55 15.96 -64.98
C ILE A 1170 63.85 15.52 -65.68
N GLY A 1171 64.27 16.23 -66.73
CA GLY A 1171 65.32 15.80 -67.65
C GLY A 1171 64.84 14.67 -68.58
N TYR A 1172 65.70 14.22 -69.49
CA TYR A 1172 65.41 13.09 -70.38
C TYR A 1172 65.96 11.76 -69.84
N GLN A 1173 66.83 11.78 -68.81
CA GLN A 1173 67.35 10.58 -68.16
C GLN A 1173 66.25 9.66 -67.57
N PRO A 1174 65.14 10.19 -66.97
CA PRO A 1174 64.05 9.33 -66.53
C PRO A 1174 63.23 8.71 -67.68
N PHE A 1175 63.11 9.40 -68.84
CA PHE A 1175 62.48 8.83 -70.03
C PHE A 1175 63.25 7.61 -70.50
N VAL A 1176 64.57 7.75 -70.67
CA VAL A 1176 65.47 6.65 -71.07
C VAL A 1176 65.34 5.47 -70.11
N ARG A 1177 65.50 5.71 -68.81
CA ARG A 1177 65.46 4.64 -67.79
C ARG A 1177 64.12 3.92 -67.75
N HIS A 1178 63.00 4.64 -67.81
CA HIS A 1178 61.69 4.03 -67.75
C HIS A 1178 61.34 3.23 -69.01
N LEU A 1179 61.74 3.71 -70.19
CA LEU A 1179 61.54 2.99 -71.44
C LEU A 1179 62.39 1.71 -71.49
N VAL A 1180 63.65 1.74 -71.04
CA VAL A 1180 64.49 0.53 -70.89
C VAL A 1180 63.91 -0.45 -69.87
N GLU A 1181 63.46 0.03 -68.71
CA GLU A 1181 62.78 -0.79 -67.68
C GLU A 1181 61.52 -1.50 -68.22
N LYS A 1182 60.84 -0.90 -69.20
CA LYS A 1182 59.69 -1.48 -69.92
C LYS A 1182 60.07 -2.28 -71.18
N GLY A 1183 61.36 -2.46 -71.48
CA GLY A 1183 61.86 -3.24 -72.62
C GLY A 1183 61.86 -2.49 -73.97
N HIS A 1184 61.62 -1.19 -73.98
CA HIS A 1184 61.54 -0.36 -75.19
C HIS A 1184 62.88 0.33 -75.52
N ASN A 1185 63.96 -0.46 -75.59
CA ASN A 1185 65.35 0.02 -75.73
C ASN A 1185 65.56 0.93 -76.96
N LYS A 1186 64.91 0.64 -78.09
CA LYS A 1186 65.00 1.44 -79.33
C LYS A 1186 64.40 2.85 -79.17
N GLU A 1187 63.23 2.95 -78.56
CA GLU A 1187 62.57 4.24 -78.27
C GLU A 1187 63.34 5.03 -77.20
N ALA A 1188 63.93 4.32 -76.22
CA ALA A 1188 64.77 4.94 -75.20
C ALA A 1188 66.01 5.65 -75.80
N ALA A 1189 66.67 5.04 -76.79
CA ALA A 1189 67.87 5.58 -77.44
C ALA A 1189 67.64 6.99 -78.05
N ALA A 1190 66.46 7.25 -78.61
CA ALA A 1190 66.10 8.55 -79.21
C ALA A 1190 66.16 9.73 -78.20
N TYR A 1191 65.96 9.46 -76.91
CA TYR A 1191 66.01 10.47 -75.85
C TYR A 1191 67.42 10.69 -75.28
N VAL A 1192 68.36 9.77 -75.50
CA VAL A 1192 69.74 9.86 -74.96
C VAL A 1192 70.49 11.08 -75.51
N VAL A 1193 70.29 11.42 -76.79
CA VAL A 1193 70.84 12.65 -77.41
C VAL A 1193 70.47 13.92 -76.61
N ARG A 1194 69.29 13.93 -75.98
CA ARG A 1194 68.77 15.07 -75.19
C ARG A 1194 69.23 15.07 -73.73
N CYS A 1195 69.91 14.03 -73.27
CA CYS A 1195 70.50 13.93 -71.94
C CYS A 1195 71.83 14.71 -71.82
N ASP A 1196 72.25 14.96 -70.57
CA ASP A 1196 73.53 15.60 -70.26
C ASP A 1196 74.68 14.87 -70.94
N ALA A 1197 75.46 15.63 -71.70
CA ALA A 1197 76.69 15.25 -72.38
C ALA A 1197 77.47 14.10 -71.70
N ASN A 1198 77.87 14.30 -70.45
CA ASN A 1198 78.79 13.40 -69.74
C ASN A 1198 78.17 12.03 -69.38
N LYS A 1199 76.84 11.93 -69.39
CA LYS A 1199 76.07 10.70 -69.07
C LYS A 1199 75.57 9.96 -70.31
N ARG A 1200 75.70 10.54 -71.51
CA ARG A 1200 75.14 9.95 -72.74
C ARG A 1200 75.71 8.58 -73.05
N ILE A 1201 77.02 8.40 -72.88
CA ILE A 1201 77.71 7.12 -73.11
C ILE A 1201 77.10 6.03 -72.22
N ASP A 1202 76.97 6.31 -70.92
CA ASP A 1202 76.41 5.35 -69.94
C ASP A 1202 74.93 5.04 -70.22
N LEU A 1203 74.19 5.99 -70.80
CA LEU A 1203 72.79 5.84 -71.18
C LEU A 1203 72.59 5.13 -72.53
N TYR A 1204 73.49 5.28 -73.51
CA TYR A 1204 73.48 4.47 -74.73
C TYR A 1204 73.83 3.01 -74.42
N VAL A 1205 74.79 2.78 -73.51
CA VAL A 1205 75.09 1.45 -72.95
C VAL A 1205 73.85 0.85 -72.28
N LEU A 1206 73.11 1.64 -71.50
CA LEU A 1206 71.85 1.19 -70.88
C LEU A 1206 70.76 0.84 -71.91
N CYS A 1207 70.75 1.49 -73.08
CA CYS A 1207 69.84 1.19 -74.19
C CYS A 1207 70.35 0.08 -75.14
N GLU A 1208 71.49 -0.54 -74.85
CA GLU A 1208 72.16 -1.52 -75.72
C GLU A 1208 72.55 -0.97 -77.11
N ASP A 1209 72.63 0.36 -77.29
CA ASP A 1209 73.07 0.99 -78.54
C ASP A 1209 74.59 1.24 -78.53
N TRP A 1210 75.31 0.14 -78.71
CA TRP A 1210 76.77 0.10 -78.71
C TRP A 1210 77.41 0.98 -79.79
N ARG A 1211 76.75 1.16 -80.94
CA ARG A 1211 77.25 2.01 -82.03
C ARG A 1211 77.12 3.50 -81.68
N ALA A 1212 76.00 3.92 -81.11
CA ALA A 1212 75.84 5.29 -80.65
C ALA A 1212 76.77 5.60 -79.46
N ALA A 1213 76.93 4.66 -78.52
CA ALA A 1213 77.89 4.78 -77.41
C ALA A 1213 79.33 4.99 -77.91
N GLY A 1214 79.81 4.12 -78.82
CA GLY A 1214 81.16 4.22 -79.38
C GLY A 1214 81.41 5.50 -80.18
N LYS A 1215 80.40 5.96 -80.94
CA LYS A 1215 80.47 7.22 -81.67
C LYS A 1215 80.55 8.43 -80.73
N GLU A 1216 79.70 8.50 -79.70
CA GLU A 1216 79.74 9.60 -78.72
C GLU A 1216 81.06 9.62 -77.91
N CYS A 1217 81.68 8.46 -77.64
CA CYS A 1217 83.04 8.42 -77.09
C CYS A 1217 84.08 9.03 -78.06
N LYS A 1218 84.00 8.69 -79.35
CA LYS A 1218 84.90 9.23 -80.38
C LYS A 1218 84.76 10.74 -80.54
N ASP A 1219 83.52 11.23 -80.65
CA ASP A 1219 83.23 12.65 -80.81
C ASP A 1219 83.67 13.49 -79.58
N ARG A 1220 83.95 12.83 -78.43
CA ARG A 1220 84.46 13.45 -77.19
C ARG A 1220 85.97 13.33 -76.96
N GLY A 1221 86.67 12.47 -77.69
CA GLY A 1221 88.06 12.12 -77.37
C GLY A 1221 88.22 11.26 -76.11
N ASP A 1222 87.14 10.69 -75.55
CA ASP A 1222 87.19 9.95 -74.29
C ASP A 1222 87.58 8.47 -74.52
N LYS A 1223 88.88 8.25 -74.72
CA LYS A 1223 89.45 6.94 -75.03
C LYS A 1223 89.29 5.93 -73.89
N ALA A 1224 89.46 6.37 -72.64
CA ALA A 1224 89.28 5.51 -71.47
C ALA A 1224 87.83 5.03 -71.34
N LYS A 1225 86.84 5.89 -71.64
CA LYS A 1225 85.44 5.48 -71.63
C LYS A 1225 85.05 4.68 -72.86
N LEU A 1226 85.73 4.81 -74.00
CA LEU A 1226 85.59 3.90 -75.14
C LEU A 1226 86.11 2.48 -74.82
N GLU A 1227 87.28 2.37 -74.18
CA GLU A 1227 87.80 1.09 -73.69
C GLU A 1227 86.86 0.44 -72.66
N TYR A 1228 86.21 1.24 -71.80
CA TYR A 1228 85.15 0.76 -70.90
C TYR A 1228 83.90 0.28 -71.65
N VAL A 1229 83.43 0.99 -72.68
CA VAL A 1229 82.30 0.55 -73.54
C VAL A 1229 82.64 -0.75 -74.27
N ILE A 1230 83.85 -0.87 -74.82
CA ILE A 1230 84.35 -2.11 -75.45
C ILE A 1230 84.40 -3.24 -74.42
N THR A 1231 84.91 -2.97 -73.20
CA THR A 1231 84.99 -3.97 -72.13
C THR A 1231 83.60 -4.42 -71.65
N ILE A 1232 82.62 -3.51 -71.51
CA ILE A 1232 81.24 -3.87 -71.17
C ILE A 1232 80.56 -4.64 -72.30
N PHE A 1233 80.73 -4.20 -73.55
CA PHE A 1233 80.21 -4.94 -74.70
C PHE A 1233 80.77 -6.37 -74.73
N ILE A 1234 82.09 -6.52 -74.59
CA ILE A 1234 82.77 -7.82 -74.51
C ILE A 1234 82.30 -8.62 -73.28
N LEU A 1235 82.07 -8.01 -72.11
CA LEU A 1235 81.59 -8.72 -70.92
C LEU A 1235 80.12 -9.17 -71.03
N LEU A 1236 79.26 -8.40 -71.69
CA LEU A 1236 77.87 -8.77 -71.95
C LEU A 1236 77.78 -9.83 -73.06
N ASP A 1237 78.60 -9.72 -74.10
CA ASP A 1237 78.78 -10.76 -75.11
C ASP A 1237 79.31 -12.05 -74.42
N ILE A 1238 80.38 -11.98 -73.63
CA ILE A 1238 80.92 -13.11 -72.84
C ILE A 1238 79.87 -13.74 -71.90
N ASN A 1239 79.04 -12.94 -71.23
CA ASN A 1239 77.98 -13.45 -70.36
C ASN A 1239 76.85 -14.13 -71.15
N ALA A 1240 76.52 -13.67 -72.37
CA ALA A 1240 75.66 -14.42 -73.29
C ALA A 1240 76.34 -15.71 -73.79
N TYR A 1241 77.65 -15.66 -74.03
CA TYR A 1241 78.48 -16.78 -74.51
C TYR A 1241 78.72 -17.90 -73.49
N HIS A 1242 78.32 -17.74 -72.22
CA HIS A 1242 78.46 -18.82 -71.23
C HIS A 1242 77.35 -19.88 -71.30
N PHE A 1243 76.32 -19.66 -72.14
CA PHE A 1243 75.14 -20.54 -72.22
C PHE A 1243 75.00 -21.38 -73.50
N ASP A 1244 75.82 -21.15 -74.54
CA ASP A 1244 75.74 -21.95 -75.78
C ASP A 1244 77.11 -22.35 -76.35
N ARG A 1245 77.36 -23.67 -76.40
CA ARG A 1245 78.68 -24.26 -76.69
C ARG A 1245 78.83 -24.73 -78.14
N GLU A 1246 77.79 -24.68 -78.96
CA GLU A 1246 77.83 -25.20 -80.34
C GLU A 1246 78.24 -24.15 -81.40
N LEU A 1247 78.06 -22.85 -81.15
CA LEU A 1247 78.30 -21.81 -82.16
C LEU A 1247 79.78 -21.47 -82.48
N ARG A 1248 80.75 -22.16 -81.88
CA ARG A 1248 82.20 -21.90 -82.10
C ARG A 1248 82.75 -22.25 -83.49
N ARG A 1249 81.92 -22.66 -84.45
CA ARG A 1249 82.37 -23.18 -85.76
C ARG A 1249 81.99 -22.37 -87.00
N THR A 1250 81.22 -21.27 -86.90
CA THR A 1250 80.62 -20.64 -88.10
C THR A 1250 80.68 -19.12 -88.25
N CYS A 1251 81.19 -18.33 -87.29
CA CYS A 1251 81.50 -16.89 -87.54
C CYS A 1251 82.65 -16.35 -86.66
N PRO A 1252 83.67 -15.68 -87.23
CA PRO A 1252 84.72 -15.00 -86.46
C PRO A 1252 84.41 -13.52 -86.23
N ASN A 1253 84.76 -13.00 -85.04
CA ASN A 1253 84.84 -11.57 -84.67
C ASN A 1253 83.60 -10.71 -85.01
N SER A 1254 82.82 -10.32 -84.01
CA SER A 1254 81.69 -9.41 -84.25
C SER A 1254 82.18 -8.12 -84.93
N LEU A 1255 81.59 -7.80 -86.09
CA LEU A 1255 81.97 -6.62 -86.89
C LEU A 1255 81.88 -5.33 -86.06
N LEU A 1256 80.99 -5.32 -85.08
CA LEU A 1256 80.75 -4.21 -84.16
C LEU A 1256 81.88 -4.04 -83.13
N ALA A 1257 82.49 -5.12 -82.61
CA ALA A 1257 83.72 -5.02 -81.81
C ALA A 1257 84.86 -4.42 -82.63
N ARG A 1258 85.03 -4.89 -83.88
CA ARG A 1258 86.04 -4.35 -84.81
C ARG A 1258 85.77 -2.90 -85.19
N GLU A 1259 84.52 -2.49 -85.39
CA GLU A 1259 84.14 -1.09 -85.58
C GLU A 1259 84.55 -0.24 -84.36
N LEU A 1260 84.28 -0.71 -83.14
CA LEU A 1260 84.64 0.00 -81.90
C LEU A 1260 86.17 0.06 -81.68
N GLU A 1261 86.91 -1.01 -81.94
CA GLU A 1261 88.39 -1.04 -81.90
C GLU A 1261 89.02 -0.13 -82.98
N GLN A 1262 88.43 -0.08 -84.19
CA GLN A 1262 88.85 0.86 -85.23
C GLN A 1262 88.57 2.31 -84.84
N LEU A 1263 87.45 2.58 -84.15
CA LEU A 1263 87.17 3.90 -83.59
C LEU A 1263 88.23 4.26 -82.53
N ALA A 1264 88.54 3.34 -81.59
CA ALA A 1264 89.53 3.54 -80.52
C ALA A 1264 90.97 3.73 -81.02
N THR A 1265 91.37 3.05 -82.09
CA THR A 1265 92.67 3.23 -82.74
C THR A 1265 92.73 4.48 -83.64
N SER A 1266 91.59 5.00 -84.08
CA SER A 1266 91.50 6.27 -84.84
C SER A 1266 91.50 7.53 -83.97
N MET A 1267 91.43 7.39 -82.64
CA MET A 1267 91.50 8.48 -81.68
C MET A 1267 92.95 8.64 -81.18
N LYS A 1268 93.45 9.89 -81.20
CA LYS A 1268 94.75 10.25 -80.61
C LYS A 1268 94.60 10.47 -79.10
#